data_AF-A0A915PQ14-F1
#
_entry.id   AF-A0A915PQ14-F1
#
_cell.length_a   1.000
_cell.length_b   1.000
_cell.length_c   1.000
_cell.angle_alpha   90.00
_cell.angle_beta   90.00
_cell.angle_gamma   90.00
#
_symmetry.space_group_name_H-M   'P 1'
#
loop_
_entity.id
_entity.type
_entity.pdbx_description
1 polymer ?
#
loop_
_entity_poly.entity_id
_entity_poly.type
_entity_poly.pdbx_seq_one_letter_code
_entity_poly.pdbx_strand_id
1 'polypeptide(L)'
;MAVIDGNVVAINPADEPRTHMYIWNNIFFSLGFDVKDHYKELGGDAAAHAATSNDLQGVRAYAQLDNPKLFTLGMVIVDYKGYRVTAQSIIPGILEREQEQSVVYGSVDFGKTVVSSEDYHDLLSRPAEQLKILPHEVYSGKDDGRIIKLCSSFETKGIVGNDSRHYILDLLRTFPPDVNYLEGAEVTDICKANGFPRVFPHKLASLRQELVEAFVEYRYLMFIRIAAYHVQQTKLGLLAENDDNAEEMKQKDVVKMDELPEAAEDDAILSQIKDEIISNMKIDKMPLLETEIAKKIVEEAIDGIEKKDDSLDKEISEEIMAKAAKAVGSIRTDAFDIRFNPDCYCSTVHHAEKEDISKQRRLVAEAAEFLLVQQLPNFVRDCLQRTIMPLDGASLSDSLHSRGINIRYLGRLTKYIQNVKQLTYLKLICITELLCRCAKHIFRGYLQPVPSVHIAAAVSHFLNCLLCVSTESLTLSNEELSMSINGVRKSRSSKRRKQINSGGKENDNWAQMSSHTLWQRIKSESDFYYAFTIDGENVDAYLYTIGIQKTSLLRRFAQITGVQMLMRDYNLEATKKSQLFVEDDIQNLFCISKHVDPKAVDAHSLFLSGQAKVQQGQLRAGFDLVLESLNLMNSVYGAVHSDMAQCMRLLARLSYILGDAAEALSQQHKATLMSERCNGLDSANTIIEYLNLAHFSFANLHISAALKLLYRARYLLLLIHGENHPFMAEIDGNIGVILYAVQEFDDALKFLQNALKLHQTYLEPQALKIALIYHLMARTYSCRGDFRTALQMEKETFTIYSKTFGNDHEKTKESSDCLRHLTQQAVTFQKRINEANRQGSNNIGHLLPVEVHRPSLHSVLEILNILNGIIFIQLKGVSTSLEGDERSDKLDNNSNNNDDKSLEDVASNLEKNVNEDEIITDPLQSQMENTSSVISSNDITQAMQEVALD
;
A
#
# COMPACT_ATOMS: atom_id res chain seq x y z
N MET A 1 -23.28 -16.36 6.07
CA MET A 1 -24.14 -16.55 7.25
C MET A 1 -25.13 -17.69 7.00
N ALA A 2 -26.35 -17.44 6.51
CA ALA A 2 -27.44 -18.42 6.41
C ALA A 2 -27.07 -19.87 5.99
N VAL A 3 -26.22 -20.04 4.97
CA VAL A 3 -25.67 -21.35 4.55
C VAL A 3 -24.94 -22.08 5.68
N ILE A 4 -23.96 -21.44 6.31
CA ILE A 4 -23.17 -22.00 7.43
C ILE A 4 -23.98 -22.15 8.71
N ASP A 5 -24.99 -21.30 8.89
CA ASP A 5 -25.90 -21.36 10.05
C ASP A 5 -26.97 -22.48 9.91
N GLY A 6 -27.00 -23.22 8.80
CA GLY A 6 -27.94 -24.31 8.54
C GLY A 6 -29.34 -23.87 8.11
N ASN A 7 -29.52 -22.60 7.77
CA ASN A 7 -30.81 -22.02 7.35
C ASN A 7 -31.12 -22.24 5.86
N VAL A 8 -30.17 -22.74 5.07
CA VAL A 8 -30.32 -23.09 3.66
C VAL A 8 -30.09 -24.58 3.49
N VAL A 9 -31.01 -25.27 2.81
CA VAL A 9 -30.90 -26.72 2.55
C VAL A 9 -29.91 -26.96 1.41
N ALA A 10 -29.05 -27.96 1.57
CA ALA A 10 -28.11 -28.38 0.53
C ALA A 10 -28.85 -29.04 -0.66
N ILE A 11 -28.27 -28.92 -1.86
CA ILE A 11 -28.74 -29.57 -3.09
C ILE A 11 -28.52 -31.09 -3.01
N ASN A 12 -27.42 -31.49 -2.38
CA ASN A 12 -26.99 -32.87 -2.15
C ASN A 12 -27.03 -33.23 -0.66
N PRO A 13 -28.22 -33.24 0.01
CA PRO A 13 -28.32 -33.45 1.45
C PRO A 13 -27.98 -34.88 1.89
N ALA A 14 -27.84 -35.81 0.94
CA ALA A 14 -27.45 -37.20 1.19
C ALA A 14 -25.92 -37.40 1.28
N ASP A 15 -25.13 -36.45 0.78
CA ASP A 15 -23.67 -36.51 0.85
C ASP A 15 -23.16 -35.98 2.20
N GLU A 16 -21.86 -36.11 2.47
CA GLU A 16 -21.25 -35.59 3.70
C GLU A 16 -21.35 -34.06 3.81
N PRO A 17 -21.56 -33.47 4.99
CA PRO A 17 -21.72 -32.02 5.17
C PRO A 17 -20.57 -31.15 4.60
N ARG A 18 -19.34 -31.68 4.55
CA ARG A 18 -18.19 -30.98 3.95
C ARG A 18 -18.30 -30.80 2.43
N THR A 19 -19.12 -31.64 1.79
CA THR A 19 -19.35 -31.70 0.34
C THR A 19 -20.65 -31.04 -0.09
N HIS A 20 -21.40 -30.44 0.85
CA HIS A 20 -22.69 -29.82 0.57
C HIS A 20 -22.52 -28.58 -0.31
N MET A 21 -23.32 -28.56 -1.38
CA MET A 21 -23.48 -27.44 -2.30
C MET A 21 -24.84 -26.80 -2.08
N TYR A 22 -24.92 -25.47 -2.22
CA TYR A 22 -26.14 -24.72 -1.96
C TYR A 22 -26.40 -23.74 -3.11
N ILE A 23 -27.67 -23.52 -3.44
CA ILE A 23 -28.08 -22.38 -4.28
C ILE A 23 -28.98 -21.49 -3.44
N TRP A 24 -28.67 -20.20 -3.41
CA TRP A 24 -29.46 -19.20 -2.71
C TRP A 24 -29.45 -17.89 -3.52
N ASN A 25 -30.64 -17.33 -3.79
CA ASN A 25 -30.80 -16.14 -4.64
C ASN A 25 -30.04 -16.22 -6.00
N ASN A 26 -30.11 -17.39 -6.66
CA ASN A 26 -29.41 -17.69 -7.92
C ASN A 26 -27.86 -17.59 -7.87
N ILE A 27 -27.28 -17.58 -6.68
CA ILE A 27 -25.85 -17.71 -6.44
C ILE A 27 -25.58 -19.14 -5.96
N PHE A 28 -24.56 -19.77 -6.53
CA PHE A 28 -24.05 -21.07 -6.11
C PHE A 28 -23.02 -20.90 -5.00
N PHE A 29 -23.10 -21.73 -3.95
CA PHE A 29 -22.18 -21.73 -2.82
C PHE A 29 -21.61 -23.13 -2.60
N SER A 30 -20.28 -23.20 -2.49
CA SER A 30 -19.52 -24.42 -2.17
C SER A 30 -18.59 -24.19 -0.99
N LEU A 31 -18.30 -25.23 -0.22
CA LEU A 31 -17.33 -25.19 0.88
C LEU A 31 -15.91 -25.51 0.36
N GLY A 32 -14.92 -24.73 0.82
CA GLY A 32 -13.51 -24.90 0.44
C GLY A 32 -12.80 -26.02 1.21
N PHE A 33 -13.33 -27.25 1.16
CA PHE A 33 -12.72 -28.47 1.70
C PHE A 33 -12.25 -29.39 0.57
N ASP A 34 -11.37 -30.36 0.88
CA ASP A 34 -11.05 -31.41 -0.07
C ASP A 34 -12.20 -32.42 -0.17
N VAL A 35 -12.79 -32.53 -1.36
CA VAL A 35 -13.95 -33.38 -1.65
C VAL A 35 -13.47 -34.58 -2.45
N LYS A 36 -13.80 -35.80 -1.99
CA LYS A 36 -13.42 -37.07 -2.62
C LYS A 36 -11.90 -37.26 -2.80
N ASP A 37 -11.10 -36.77 -1.85
CA ASP A 37 -9.62 -36.88 -1.85
C ASP A 37 -8.95 -36.24 -3.09
N HIS A 38 -9.61 -35.31 -3.79
CA HIS A 38 -9.11 -34.72 -5.04
C HIS A 38 -7.79 -33.98 -4.87
N TYR A 39 -7.63 -33.25 -3.77
CA TYR A 39 -6.42 -32.50 -3.43
C TYR A 39 -5.46 -33.27 -2.51
N LYS A 40 -5.71 -34.54 -2.21
CA LYS A 40 -4.93 -35.34 -1.24
C LYS A 40 -3.43 -35.36 -1.52
N GLU A 41 -3.05 -35.54 -2.79
CA GLU A 41 -1.63 -35.54 -3.23
C GLU A 41 -1.00 -34.13 -3.23
N LEU A 42 -1.86 -33.09 -3.23
CA LEU A 42 -1.48 -31.68 -3.26
C LEU A 42 -1.48 -31.01 -1.88
N GLY A 43 -2.02 -31.65 -0.83
CA GLY A 43 -2.11 -31.09 0.54
C GLY A 43 -3.49 -31.12 1.20
N GLY A 44 -4.47 -31.80 0.62
CA GLY A 44 -5.81 -32.00 1.19
C GLY A 44 -6.57 -30.68 1.42
N ASP A 45 -7.21 -30.54 2.59
CA ASP A 45 -7.99 -29.35 2.97
C ASP A 45 -7.18 -28.03 2.82
N ALA A 46 -5.87 -28.05 3.08
CA ALA A 46 -5.01 -26.87 2.90
C ALA A 46 -4.82 -26.50 1.42
N ALA A 47 -4.77 -27.50 0.54
CA ALA A 47 -4.69 -27.30 -0.90
C ALA A 47 -6.03 -26.81 -1.49
N ALA A 48 -7.17 -27.39 -1.06
CA ALA A 48 -8.49 -26.89 -1.47
C ALA A 48 -8.72 -25.42 -1.04
N HIS A 49 -8.25 -25.05 0.16
CA HIS A 49 -8.28 -23.68 0.67
C HIS A 49 -7.45 -22.70 -0.17
N ALA A 50 -6.29 -23.15 -0.66
CA ALA A 50 -5.43 -22.40 -1.55
C ALA A 50 -5.98 -22.31 -2.98
N ALA A 51 -6.49 -23.42 -3.52
CA ALA A 51 -7.09 -23.51 -4.86
C ALA A 51 -8.16 -22.44 -5.05
N THR A 52 -9.11 -22.31 -4.10
CA THR A 52 -10.12 -21.24 -4.14
C THR A 52 -9.53 -19.83 -4.16
N SER A 53 -8.37 -19.61 -3.52
CA SER A 53 -7.69 -18.30 -3.53
C SER A 53 -7.00 -18.00 -4.85
N ASN A 54 -6.36 -19.01 -5.44
CA ASN A 54 -5.68 -18.89 -6.73
C ASN A 54 -6.71 -18.75 -7.87
N ASP A 55 -7.84 -19.46 -7.79
CA ASP A 55 -8.95 -19.35 -8.74
C ASP A 55 -9.52 -17.91 -8.76
N LEU A 56 -9.78 -17.30 -7.60
CA LEU A 56 -10.17 -15.88 -7.54
C LEU A 56 -9.09 -14.93 -8.09
N GLN A 57 -7.80 -15.25 -7.94
CA GLN A 57 -6.71 -14.46 -8.55
C GLN A 57 -6.70 -14.59 -10.07
N GLY A 58 -6.93 -15.80 -10.61
CA GLY A 58 -7.07 -16.02 -12.05
C GLY A 58 -8.31 -15.32 -12.62
N VAL A 59 -9.48 -15.47 -11.98
CA VAL A 59 -10.71 -14.74 -12.34
C VAL A 59 -10.48 -13.22 -12.34
N ARG A 60 -9.78 -12.68 -11.34
CA ARG A 60 -9.39 -11.26 -11.29
C ARG A 60 -8.50 -10.86 -12.47
N ALA A 61 -7.52 -11.69 -12.81
CA ALA A 61 -6.57 -11.42 -13.88
C ALA A 61 -7.27 -11.38 -15.25
N TYR A 62 -8.07 -12.40 -15.57
CA TYR A 62 -8.84 -12.42 -16.82
C TYR A 62 -9.89 -11.30 -16.90
N ALA A 63 -10.55 -10.95 -15.79
CA ALA A 63 -11.51 -9.84 -15.75
C ALA A 63 -10.86 -8.47 -16.00
N GLN A 64 -9.58 -8.28 -15.63
CA GLN A 64 -8.85 -7.02 -15.87
C GLN A 64 -8.47 -6.79 -17.35
N LEU A 65 -8.52 -7.83 -18.20
CA LEU A 65 -8.18 -7.72 -19.63
C LEU A 65 -9.34 -7.21 -20.49
N ASP A 66 -10.56 -7.14 -19.92
CA ASP A 66 -11.80 -6.64 -20.53
C ASP A 66 -12.05 -7.16 -21.97
N ASN A 67 -11.99 -8.48 -22.14
CA ASN A 67 -12.25 -9.12 -23.44
C ASN A 67 -13.77 -9.25 -23.68
N PRO A 68 -14.36 -8.56 -24.68
CA PRO A 68 -15.81 -8.50 -24.88
C PRO A 68 -16.47 -9.82 -25.30
N LYS A 69 -15.68 -10.86 -25.60
CA LYS A 69 -16.18 -12.18 -26.02
C LYS A 69 -15.89 -13.32 -25.03
N LEU A 70 -15.07 -13.08 -24.00
CA LEU A 70 -14.64 -14.10 -23.03
C LEU A 70 -15.06 -13.67 -21.62
N PHE A 71 -15.95 -14.44 -20.99
CA PHE A 71 -16.59 -14.07 -19.74
C PHE A 71 -16.08 -14.93 -18.57
N THR A 72 -15.75 -14.27 -17.46
CA THR A 72 -15.51 -14.94 -16.17
C THR A 72 -16.78 -14.95 -15.32
N LEU A 73 -16.87 -15.85 -14.33
CA LEU A 73 -17.94 -15.80 -13.34
C LEU A 73 -17.75 -14.66 -12.33
N GLY A 74 -18.85 -14.12 -11.82
CA GLY A 74 -18.82 -13.32 -10.61
C GLY A 74 -18.48 -14.22 -9.42
N MET A 75 -17.32 -14.02 -8.82
CA MET A 75 -16.78 -14.88 -7.75
C MET A 75 -16.42 -14.10 -6.49
N VAL A 76 -16.83 -14.63 -5.34
CA VAL A 76 -16.51 -14.11 -4.00
C VAL A 76 -16.09 -15.27 -3.09
N ILE A 77 -14.97 -15.11 -2.38
CA ILE A 77 -14.59 -15.99 -1.27
C ILE A 77 -15.04 -15.34 0.03
N VAL A 78 -15.69 -16.11 0.91
CA VAL A 78 -16.12 -15.66 2.23
C VAL A 78 -15.52 -16.55 3.32
N ASP A 79 -14.73 -15.97 4.22
CA ASP A 79 -14.27 -16.60 5.46
C ASP A 79 -15.29 -16.28 6.59
N TYR A 80 -15.88 -17.30 7.24
CA TYR A 80 -16.87 -17.15 8.33
C TYR A 80 -16.90 -18.38 9.26
N LYS A 81 -16.91 -18.18 10.59
CA LYS A 81 -16.90 -19.27 11.61
C LYS A 81 -15.81 -20.36 11.40
N GLY A 82 -14.65 -19.97 10.84
CA GLY A 82 -13.58 -20.90 10.47
C GLY A 82 -13.76 -21.62 9.13
N TYR A 83 -14.97 -21.60 8.55
CA TYR A 83 -15.26 -22.10 7.21
C TYR A 83 -14.80 -21.12 6.13
N ARG A 84 -14.47 -21.65 4.95
CA ARG A 84 -14.34 -20.88 3.71
C ARG A 84 -15.45 -21.31 2.77
N VAL A 85 -16.16 -20.33 2.22
CA VAL A 85 -17.24 -20.53 1.25
C VAL A 85 -16.87 -19.79 -0.03
N THR A 86 -16.89 -20.48 -1.16
CA THR A 86 -16.87 -19.84 -2.49
C THR A 86 -18.30 -19.60 -2.94
N ALA A 87 -18.59 -18.38 -3.36
CA ALA A 87 -19.86 -17.96 -3.92
C ALA A 87 -19.65 -17.55 -5.38
N GLN A 88 -20.39 -18.15 -6.31
CA GLN A 88 -20.21 -18.00 -7.75
C GLN A 88 -21.56 -17.79 -8.47
N SER A 89 -21.56 -16.98 -9.53
CA SER A 89 -22.69 -16.86 -10.46
C SER A 89 -22.89 -18.13 -11.28
N ILE A 90 -24.14 -18.55 -11.51
CA ILE A 90 -24.46 -19.76 -12.27
C ILE A 90 -24.43 -19.49 -13.79
N ILE A 91 -23.80 -20.37 -14.58
CA ILE A 91 -23.84 -20.30 -16.05
C ILE A 91 -25.24 -20.69 -16.58
N PRO A 92 -25.83 -19.93 -17.51
CA PRO A 92 -27.11 -20.30 -18.13
C PRO A 92 -27.06 -21.68 -18.79
N GLY A 93 -27.92 -22.61 -18.34
CA GLY A 93 -28.04 -23.97 -18.89
C GLY A 93 -27.16 -25.05 -18.26
N ILE A 94 -26.22 -24.71 -17.35
CA ILE A 94 -25.26 -25.68 -16.81
C ILE A 94 -25.88 -26.76 -15.89
N LEU A 95 -27.10 -26.52 -15.40
CA LEU A 95 -27.86 -27.47 -14.58
C LEU A 95 -28.79 -28.36 -15.40
N GLU A 96 -28.95 -28.09 -16.70
CA GLU A 96 -29.84 -28.83 -17.61
C GLU A 96 -29.09 -29.87 -18.46
N ARG A 97 -27.76 -29.72 -18.57
CA ARG A 97 -26.86 -30.61 -19.31
C ARG A 97 -25.92 -31.34 -18.35
N GLU A 98 -25.49 -32.54 -18.71
CA GLU A 98 -24.39 -33.20 -17.99
C GLU A 98 -23.11 -32.35 -18.17
N GLN A 99 -22.46 -31.96 -17.07
CA GLN A 99 -21.34 -31.01 -17.10
C GLN A 99 -20.19 -31.48 -18.00
N GLU A 100 -19.88 -32.78 -18.00
CA GLU A 100 -18.85 -33.41 -18.82
C GLU A 100 -19.07 -33.20 -20.33
N GLN A 101 -20.34 -33.12 -20.78
CA GLN A 101 -20.70 -32.88 -22.19
C GLN A 101 -20.65 -31.38 -22.58
N SER A 102 -20.40 -30.47 -21.63
CA SER A 102 -20.43 -29.01 -21.85
C SER A 102 -19.06 -28.35 -21.92
N VAL A 103 -17.99 -29.08 -21.57
CA VAL A 103 -16.60 -28.59 -21.62
C VAL A 103 -16.07 -28.75 -23.05
N VAL A 104 -15.76 -27.62 -23.70
CA VAL A 104 -15.24 -27.57 -25.09
C VAL A 104 -13.76 -27.18 -25.17
N TYR A 105 -13.16 -26.83 -24.04
CA TYR A 105 -11.74 -26.51 -23.90
C TYR A 105 -11.28 -26.92 -22.50
N GLY A 106 -10.08 -27.49 -22.40
CA GLY A 106 -9.48 -27.97 -21.15
C GLY A 106 -9.83 -29.43 -20.82
N SER A 107 -9.62 -29.79 -19.56
CA SER A 107 -9.84 -31.14 -19.06
C SER A 107 -11.30 -31.41 -18.71
N VAL A 108 -11.83 -32.53 -19.23
CA VAL A 108 -13.09 -33.13 -18.78
C VAL A 108 -12.85 -33.94 -17.50
N ASP A 109 -11.82 -34.80 -17.51
CA ASP A 109 -11.62 -35.89 -16.53
C ASP A 109 -10.36 -35.72 -15.66
N PHE A 110 -10.15 -34.55 -15.08
CA PHE A 110 -8.98 -34.20 -14.26
C PHE A 110 -7.62 -34.61 -14.88
N GLY A 111 -7.41 -34.25 -16.15
CA GLY A 111 -6.19 -34.50 -16.91
C GLY A 111 -6.16 -35.83 -17.69
N LYS A 112 -7.12 -36.75 -17.48
CA LYS A 112 -7.19 -37.99 -18.30
C LYS A 112 -7.66 -37.73 -19.72
N THR A 113 -8.58 -36.79 -19.90
CA THR A 113 -9.14 -36.40 -21.20
C THR A 113 -9.09 -34.88 -21.30
N VAL A 114 -8.32 -34.39 -22.27
CA VAL A 114 -8.18 -32.95 -22.57
C VAL A 114 -8.78 -32.70 -23.94
N VAL A 115 -9.48 -31.57 -24.08
CA VAL A 115 -10.14 -31.10 -25.32
C VAL A 115 -9.68 -29.67 -25.59
N SER A 116 -9.68 -29.24 -26.85
CA SER A 116 -9.46 -27.84 -27.24
C SER A 116 -10.32 -27.52 -28.45
N SER A 117 -10.67 -26.24 -28.59
CA SER A 117 -11.48 -25.70 -29.68
C SER A 117 -10.75 -24.51 -30.31
N GLU A 118 -10.85 -24.38 -31.64
CA GLU A 118 -10.25 -23.27 -32.39
C GLU A 118 -10.82 -21.91 -31.92
N ASP A 119 -12.13 -21.83 -31.64
CA ASP A 119 -12.77 -20.63 -31.09
C ASP A 119 -12.12 -20.19 -29.76
N TYR A 120 -11.85 -21.14 -28.86
CA TYR A 120 -11.17 -20.85 -27.60
C TYR A 120 -9.68 -20.56 -27.79
N HIS A 121 -9.03 -21.12 -28.81
CA HIS A 121 -7.65 -20.77 -29.14
C HIS A 121 -7.54 -19.29 -29.52
N ASP A 122 -8.43 -18.82 -30.39
CA ASP A 122 -8.49 -17.41 -30.81
C ASP A 122 -8.86 -16.49 -29.64
N LEU A 123 -9.87 -16.85 -28.84
CA LEU A 123 -10.30 -16.07 -27.67
C LEU A 123 -9.23 -15.96 -26.57
N LEU A 124 -8.39 -16.99 -26.39
CA LEU A 124 -7.35 -17.04 -25.36
C LEU A 124 -5.96 -16.61 -25.84
N SER A 125 -5.72 -16.54 -27.16
CA SER A 125 -4.42 -16.15 -27.73
C SER A 125 -3.86 -14.84 -27.15
N ARG A 126 -4.66 -13.76 -27.24
CA ARG A 126 -4.31 -12.42 -26.73
C ARG A 126 -4.27 -12.35 -25.20
N PRO A 127 -5.25 -12.90 -24.45
CA PRO A 127 -5.14 -13.02 -23.00
C PRO A 127 -3.89 -13.75 -22.52
N ALA A 128 -3.51 -14.85 -23.17
CA ALA A 128 -2.30 -15.60 -22.82
C ALA A 128 -1.02 -14.78 -23.01
N GLU A 129 -0.92 -14.01 -24.10
CA GLU A 129 0.20 -13.09 -24.34
C GLU A 129 0.29 -11.96 -23.30
N GLN A 130 -0.86 -11.41 -22.88
CA GLN A 130 -0.92 -10.36 -21.86
C GLN A 130 -0.53 -10.92 -20.48
N LEU A 131 -1.11 -12.06 -20.06
CA LEU A 131 -0.83 -12.75 -18.79
C LEU A 131 0.52 -13.51 -18.77
N LYS A 132 1.30 -13.44 -19.85
CA LYS A 132 2.59 -14.13 -20.04
C LYS A 132 2.49 -15.66 -19.88
N ILE A 133 1.37 -16.24 -20.32
CA ILE A 133 1.14 -17.69 -20.40
C ILE A 133 1.73 -18.21 -21.72
N LEU A 134 2.51 -19.29 -21.65
CA LEU A 134 3.08 -19.97 -22.82
C LEU A 134 2.05 -20.97 -23.38
N PRO A 135 1.62 -20.83 -24.65
CA PRO A 135 0.87 -21.90 -25.31
C PRO A 135 1.75 -23.14 -25.47
N HIS A 136 1.23 -24.31 -25.11
CA HIS A 136 2.00 -25.55 -25.03
C HIS A 136 1.20 -26.76 -25.54
N GLU A 137 1.89 -27.82 -25.95
CA GLU A 137 1.33 -29.04 -26.53
C GLU A 137 1.28 -30.21 -25.51
N VAL A 138 0.10 -30.82 -25.32
CA VAL A 138 -0.13 -31.95 -24.41
C VAL A 138 -0.82 -33.13 -25.11
N TYR A 139 -0.63 -34.35 -24.62
CA TYR A 139 -1.33 -35.53 -25.12
C TYR A 139 -2.76 -35.64 -24.55
N SER A 140 -3.72 -35.90 -25.44
CA SER A 140 -5.11 -36.21 -25.10
C SER A 140 -5.19 -37.65 -24.58
N GLY A 141 -5.00 -37.81 -23.27
CA GLY A 141 -5.03 -39.10 -22.59
C GLY A 141 -3.84 -40.01 -22.91
N LYS A 142 -3.85 -41.20 -22.28
CA LYS A 142 -2.68 -42.08 -22.24
C LYS A 142 -2.50 -42.96 -23.49
N ASP A 143 -3.59 -43.26 -24.19
CA ASP A 143 -3.60 -44.31 -25.23
C ASP A 143 -3.91 -43.79 -26.65
N ASP A 144 -4.41 -42.55 -26.80
CA ASP A 144 -4.91 -42.00 -28.07
C ASP A 144 -3.84 -41.30 -28.94
N GLY A 145 -2.69 -40.92 -28.34
CA GLY A 145 -1.55 -40.30 -29.04
C GLY A 145 -1.81 -38.93 -29.70
N ARG A 146 -3.01 -38.37 -29.58
CA ARG A 146 -3.38 -37.07 -30.15
C ARG A 146 -2.75 -35.93 -29.35
N ILE A 147 -2.09 -35.01 -30.03
CA ILE A 147 -1.52 -33.81 -29.42
C ILE A 147 -2.53 -32.67 -29.51
N ILE A 148 -2.71 -31.93 -28.41
CA ILE A 148 -3.62 -30.82 -28.24
C ILE A 148 -2.83 -29.59 -27.79
N LYS A 149 -3.07 -28.46 -28.45
CA LYS A 149 -2.49 -27.15 -28.08
C LYS A 149 -3.41 -26.42 -27.10
N LEU A 150 -2.85 -25.98 -25.98
CA LEU A 150 -3.51 -25.18 -24.96
C LEU A 150 -2.91 -23.77 -24.90
N CYS A 151 -3.71 -22.77 -24.53
CA CYS A 151 -3.33 -21.38 -24.24
C CYS A 151 -3.52 -21.02 -22.75
N SER A 152 -3.84 -22.00 -21.91
CA SER A 152 -4.01 -21.90 -20.46
C SER A 152 -3.71 -23.27 -19.84
N SER A 153 -3.89 -23.43 -18.53
CA SER A 153 -3.69 -24.72 -17.88
C SER A 153 -4.69 -25.77 -18.37
N PHE A 154 -4.32 -27.05 -18.36
CA PHE A 154 -5.23 -28.16 -18.64
C PHE A 154 -6.44 -28.21 -17.70
N GLU A 155 -6.32 -27.69 -16.46
CA GLU A 155 -7.43 -27.64 -15.49
C GLU A 155 -8.48 -26.59 -15.87
N THR A 156 -8.10 -25.57 -16.66
CA THR A 156 -8.98 -24.46 -17.05
C THR A 156 -10.05 -24.92 -18.04
N LYS A 157 -11.33 -24.75 -17.68
CA LYS A 157 -12.47 -25.18 -18.50
C LYS A 157 -13.07 -24.03 -19.30
N GLY A 158 -13.26 -24.26 -20.60
CA GLY A 158 -14.10 -23.44 -21.46
C GLY A 158 -15.49 -24.06 -21.66
N ILE A 159 -16.54 -23.30 -21.38
CA ILE A 159 -17.95 -23.72 -21.50
C ILE A 159 -18.74 -22.67 -22.28
N VAL A 160 -19.57 -23.10 -23.23
CA VAL A 160 -20.53 -22.21 -23.92
C VAL A 160 -21.89 -22.27 -23.25
N GLY A 161 -22.39 -21.13 -22.75
CA GLY A 161 -23.69 -21.03 -22.10
C GLY A 161 -24.87 -21.14 -23.07
N ASN A 162 -26.07 -21.43 -22.56
CA ASN A 162 -27.32 -21.38 -23.35
C ASN A 162 -27.60 -19.98 -23.94
N ASP A 163 -26.97 -18.92 -23.42
CA ASP A 163 -27.00 -17.56 -23.93
C ASP A 163 -25.96 -17.30 -25.05
N SER A 164 -25.28 -18.34 -25.52
CA SER A 164 -24.21 -18.30 -26.54
C SER A 164 -22.95 -17.51 -26.15
N ARG A 165 -22.72 -17.30 -24.84
CA ARG A 165 -21.48 -16.69 -24.33
C ARG A 165 -20.42 -17.73 -24.00
N HIS A 166 -19.17 -17.36 -24.20
CA HIS A 166 -18.00 -18.20 -23.91
C HIS A 166 -17.51 -17.90 -22.50
N TYR A 167 -17.61 -18.89 -21.61
CA TYR A 167 -17.18 -18.79 -20.22
C TYR A 167 -15.84 -19.50 -20.00
N ILE A 168 -15.02 -18.95 -19.10
CA ILE A 168 -13.78 -19.57 -18.62
C ILE A 168 -13.79 -19.75 -17.11
N LEU A 169 -13.34 -20.92 -16.65
CA LEU A 169 -13.47 -21.45 -15.29
C LEU A 169 -12.20 -22.18 -14.85
N ASP A 170 -12.12 -22.53 -13.56
CA ASP A 170 -11.06 -23.35 -12.95
C ASP A 170 -9.66 -22.76 -13.25
N LEU A 171 -9.48 -21.50 -12.83
CA LEU A 171 -8.34 -20.64 -13.16
C LEU A 171 -7.20 -20.73 -12.13
N LEU A 172 -7.19 -21.76 -11.29
CA LEU A 172 -6.28 -21.90 -10.13
C LEU A 172 -4.79 -22.01 -10.49
N ARG A 173 -4.46 -22.32 -11.76
CA ARG A 173 -3.08 -22.38 -12.31
C ARG A 173 -2.77 -21.28 -13.34
N THR A 174 -3.50 -20.16 -13.31
CA THR A 174 -3.24 -19.04 -14.24
C THR A 174 -1.80 -18.51 -14.15
N PHE A 175 -1.18 -18.58 -12.97
CA PHE A 175 0.17 -18.09 -12.70
C PHE A 175 1.15 -19.24 -12.37
N PRO A 176 2.44 -19.10 -12.72
CA PRO A 176 3.43 -20.17 -12.52
C PRO A 176 3.60 -20.55 -11.04
N PRO A 177 3.97 -21.82 -10.75
CA PRO A 177 4.18 -22.28 -9.38
C PRO A 177 5.41 -21.63 -8.73
N ASP A 178 5.32 -21.38 -7.43
CA ASP A 178 6.41 -20.88 -6.60
C ASP A 178 7.29 -22.04 -6.15
N VAL A 179 8.34 -22.32 -6.93
CA VAL A 179 9.21 -23.49 -6.72
C VAL A 179 9.94 -23.47 -5.37
N ASN A 180 10.06 -22.31 -4.72
CA ASN A 180 10.61 -22.20 -3.36
C ASN A 180 9.74 -22.93 -2.32
N TYR A 181 8.47 -23.20 -2.62
CA TYR A 181 7.51 -23.91 -1.77
C TYR A 181 6.91 -25.15 -2.44
N LEU A 182 7.54 -25.65 -3.52
CA LEU A 182 7.11 -26.86 -4.23
C LEU A 182 8.07 -28.02 -3.93
N GLU A 183 7.56 -29.04 -3.25
CA GLU A 183 8.31 -30.25 -2.93
C GLU A 183 8.74 -30.99 -4.21
N GLY A 184 10.04 -31.30 -4.32
CA GLY A 184 10.62 -31.99 -5.47
C GLY A 184 10.92 -31.10 -6.69
N ALA A 185 10.72 -29.78 -6.59
CA ALA A 185 11.10 -28.85 -7.65
C ALA A 185 12.61 -28.58 -7.67
N GLU A 186 13.17 -28.45 -8.87
CA GLU A 186 14.50 -27.90 -9.06
C GLU A 186 14.46 -26.38 -8.80
N VAL A 187 15.28 -25.93 -7.85
CA VAL A 187 15.50 -24.51 -7.52
C VAL A 187 16.96 -24.14 -7.80
N THR A 188 17.22 -22.84 -7.97
CA THR A 188 18.57 -22.34 -8.23
C THR A 188 19.47 -22.47 -6.98
N ASP A 189 20.79 -22.41 -7.17
CA ASP A 189 21.72 -22.57 -6.06
C ASP A 189 21.68 -21.40 -5.06
N ILE A 190 21.25 -20.20 -5.48
CA ILE A 190 20.97 -19.07 -4.58
C ILE A 190 19.76 -19.39 -3.70
N CYS A 191 18.67 -19.93 -4.27
CA CYS A 191 17.53 -20.38 -3.48
C CYS A 191 17.91 -21.49 -2.48
N LYS A 192 18.77 -22.46 -2.87
CA LYS A 192 19.29 -23.50 -1.96
C LYS A 192 20.07 -22.91 -0.79
N ALA A 193 21.01 -21.99 -1.07
CA ALA A 193 21.77 -21.29 -0.04
C ALA A 193 20.87 -20.52 0.96
N ASN A 194 19.71 -20.06 0.48
CA ASN A 194 18.72 -19.34 1.29
C ASN A 194 17.68 -20.25 1.99
N GLY A 195 17.81 -21.58 1.88
CA GLY A 195 17.01 -22.56 2.61
C GLY A 195 15.76 -23.07 1.86
N PHE A 196 15.75 -22.98 0.53
CA PHE A 196 14.66 -23.47 -0.33
C PHE A 196 15.06 -24.74 -1.11
N PRO A 197 14.11 -25.59 -1.54
CA PRO A 197 12.67 -25.48 -1.33
C PRO A 197 12.28 -25.81 0.11
N ARG A 198 11.26 -25.13 0.65
CA ARG A 198 10.70 -25.42 1.97
C ARG A 198 9.43 -26.26 1.85
N VAL A 199 9.24 -27.19 2.79
CA VAL A 199 7.98 -27.89 2.97
C VAL A 199 6.89 -26.86 3.30
N PHE A 200 5.76 -26.96 2.59
CA PHE A 200 4.59 -26.10 2.75
C PHE A 200 3.34 -26.99 2.88
N PRO A 201 2.27 -26.57 3.57
CA PRO A 201 1.10 -27.43 3.77
C PRO A 201 0.33 -27.80 2.49
N HIS A 202 0.66 -27.17 1.35
CA HIS A 202 0.14 -27.56 0.04
C HIS A 202 1.13 -27.26 -1.09
N LYS A 203 0.96 -27.96 -2.22
CA LYS A 203 1.78 -27.84 -3.44
C LYS A 203 1.25 -26.79 -4.45
N LEU A 204 0.12 -26.13 -4.13
CA LEU A 204 -0.49 -25.06 -4.94
C LEU A 204 0.05 -23.65 -4.62
N ALA A 205 1.31 -23.54 -4.21
CA ALA A 205 1.95 -22.23 -4.06
C ALA A 205 2.26 -21.65 -5.45
N SER A 206 1.71 -20.47 -5.76
CA SER A 206 1.92 -19.75 -7.02
C SER A 206 2.74 -18.46 -6.83
N LEU A 207 3.45 -18.06 -7.88
CA LEU A 207 3.97 -16.71 -8.06
C LEU A 207 2.82 -15.75 -8.43
N ARG A 208 3.04 -14.46 -8.22
CA ARG A 208 2.03 -13.41 -8.43
C ARG A 208 2.16 -12.76 -9.80
N GLN A 209 1.03 -12.26 -10.33
CA GLN A 209 1.01 -11.50 -11.60
C GLN A 209 2.03 -10.36 -11.58
N GLU A 210 2.03 -9.56 -10.50
CA GLU A 210 2.87 -8.38 -10.36
C GLU A 210 4.37 -8.75 -10.34
N LEU A 211 4.72 -9.96 -9.87
CA LEU A 211 6.10 -10.49 -9.94
C LEU A 211 6.47 -10.92 -11.36
N VAL A 212 5.55 -11.62 -12.04
CA VAL A 212 5.74 -12.12 -13.41
C VAL A 212 5.95 -10.94 -14.37
N GLU A 213 5.14 -9.91 -14.26
CA GLU A 213 5.28 -8.66 -15.02
C GLU A 213 6.64 -7.99 -14.75
N ALA A 214 6.99 -7.77 -13.48
CA ALA A 214 8.27 -7.15 -13.11
C ALA A 214 9.51 -7.98 -13.50
N PHE A 215 9.40 -9.32 -13.51
CA PHE A 215 10.47 -10.20 -13.98
C PHE A 215 10.65 -10.13 -15.50
N VAL A 216 9.55 -10.13 -16.26
CA VAL A 216 9.58 -9.98 -17.72
C VAL A 216 10.12 -8.60 -18.10
N GLU A 217 9.69 -7.53 -17.43
CA GLU A 217 10.25 -6.19 -17.63
C GLU A 217 11.76 -6.13 -17.31
N TYR A 218 12.18 -6.67 -16.16
CA TYR A 218 13.59 -6.72 -15.79
C TYR A 218 14.44 -7.46 -16.84
N ARG A 219 13.96 -8.61 -17.32
CA ARG A 219 14.63 -9.38 -18.38
C ARG A 219 14.62 -8.66 -19.73
N TYR A 220 13.58 -7.89 -20.05
CA TYR A 220 13.52 -7.04 -21.24
C TYR A 220 14.56 -5.91 -21.20
N LEU A 221 14.72 -5.26 -20.04
CA LEU A 221 15.76 -4.23 -19.84
C LEU A 221 17.17 -4.84 -19.91
N MET A 222 17.38 -6.06 -19.41
CA MET A 222 18.63 -6.80 -19.60
C MET A 222 18.88 -7.13 -21.08
N PHE A 223 17.84 -7.58 -21.81
CA PHE A 223 17.92 -7.91 -23.24
C PHE A 223 18.39 -6.70 -24.06
N ILE A 224 17.77 -5.53 -23.85
CA ILE A 224 18.17 -4.27 -24.50
C ILE A 224 19.62 -3.92 -24.17
N ARG A 225 20.04 -4.00 -22.90
CA ARG A 225 21.42 -3.69 -22.49
C ARG A 225 22.46 -4.62 -23.12
N ILE A 226 22.17 -5.91 -23.20
CA ILE A 226 23.07 -6.91 -23.81
C ILE A 226 23.12 -6.73 -25.34
N ALA A 227 21.98 -6.46 -25.98
CA ALA A 227 21.92 -6.12 -27.40
C ALA A 227 22.74 -4.85 -27.72
N ALA A 228 22.53 -3.77 -26.96
CA ALA A 228 23.29 -2.52 -27.11
C ALA A 228 24.81 -2.73 -26.98
N TYR A 229 25.24 -3.53 -25.99
CA TYR A 229 26.64 -3.89 -25.79
C TYR A 229 27.24 -4.63 -27.00
N HIS A 230 26.53 -5.62 -27.55
CA HIS A 230 26.98 -6.34 -28.74
C HIS A 230 26.95 -5.48 -30.02
N VAL A 231 25.99 -4.57 -30.16
CA VAL A 231 25.99 -3.55 -31.24
C VAL A 231 27.23 -2.68 -31.15
N GLN A 232 27.60 -2.20 -29.95
CA GLN A 232 28.82 -1.41 -29.75
C GLN A 232 30.09 -2.21 -30.06
N GLN A 233 30.19 -3.46 -29.58
CA GLN A 233 31.34 -4.33 -29.88
C GLN A 233 31.50 -4.56 -31.40
N THR A 234 30.40 -4.78 -32.12
CA THR A 234 30.43 -5.02 -33.57
C THR A 234 30.82 -3.76 -34.33
N LYS A 235 30.30 -2.58 -33.95
CA LYS A 235 30.74 -1.28 -34.50
C LYS A 235 32.23 -1.04 -34.26
N LEU A 236 32.76 -1.36 -33.07
CA LEU A 236 34.19 -1.23 -32.76
C LEU A 236 35.06 -2.23 -33.53
N GLY A 237 34.58 -3.45 -33.76
CA GLY A 237 35.26 -4.46 -34.58
C GLY A 237 35.40 -4.02 -36.05
N LEU A 238 34.31 -3.54 -36.65
CA LEU A 238 34.28 -3.04 -38.04
C LEU A 238 35.18 -1.81 -38.24
N LEU A 239 35.36 -0.97 -37.22
CA LEU A 239 36.32 0.14 -37.27
C LEU A 239 37.79 -0.35 -37.20
N ALA A 240 38.06 -1.43 -36.45
CA ALA A 240 39.40 -1.99 -36.30
C ALA A 240 39.89 -2.78 -37.53
N GLU A 241 39.00 -3.25 -38.41
CA GLU A 241 39.36 -3.93 -39.67
C GLU A 241 39.67 -2.95 -40.83
N ASN A 242 39.35 -1.65 -40.68
CA ASN A 242 39.49 -0.65 -41.74
C ASN A 242 40.67 0.33 -41.55
N ASP A 243 41.45 0.23 -40.46
CA ASP A 243 42.52 1.19 -40.16
C ASP A 243 43.76 0.50 -39.56
N ASP A 244 44.90 0.54 -40.28
CA ASP A 244 46.16 -0.12 -39.91
C ASP A 244 46.82 0.45 -38.62
N ASN A 245 46.27 1.53 -38.03
CA ASN A 245 46.73 2.12 -36.77
C ASN A 245 45.80 1.85 -35.57
N ALA A 246 45.05 0.74 -35.60
CA ALA A 246 44.05 0.37 -34.59
C ALA A 246 44.53 0.19 -33.13
N GLU A 247 45.82 0.36 -32.81
CA GLU A 247 46.32 0.33 -31.41
C GLU A 247 46.28 1.68 -30.69
N GLU A 248 46.40 2.83 -31.39
CA GLU A 248 46.32 4.15 -30.73
C GLU A 248 44.88 4.63 -30.47
N MET A 249 43.89 4.21 -31.28
CA MET A 249 42.47 4.54 -31.04
C MET A 249 41.85 3.70 -29.91
N LYS A 250 42.35 2.49 -29.63
CA LYS A 250 41.92 1.66 -28.50
C LYS A 250 42.13 2.31 -27.12
N GLN A 251 42.88 3.42 -27.03
CA GLN A 251 43.07 4.20 -25.80
C GLN A 251 42.33 5.55 -25.78
N LYS A 252 41.66 5.96 -26.87
CA LYS A 252 40.99 7.27 -26.97
C LYS A 252 39.46 7.19 -27.03
N ASP A 253 38.89 6.18 -27.69
CA ASP A 253 37.43 5.99 -27.77
C ASP A 253 36.90 4.92 -26.80
N VAL A 254 37.76 4.38 -25.93
CA VAL A 254 37.28 3.90 -24.63
C VAL A 254 36.86 5.13 -23.84
N VAL A 255 35.55 5.40 -23.85
CA VAL A 255 34.93 6.35 -22.93
C VAL A 255 35.46 6.04 -21.53
N LYS A 256 36.10 7.03 -20.90
CA LYS A 256 36.48 6.94 -19.48
C LYS A 256 35.21 6.88 -18.65
N MET A 257 34.74 5.66 -18.41
CA MET A 257 33.63 5.33 -17.49
C MET A 257 34.02 5.45 -16.01
N ASP A 258 35.11 6.18 -15.69
CA ASP A 258 35.57 6.45 -14.32
C ASP A 258 34.71 7.51 -13.61
N GLU A 259 33.80 8.17 -14.32
CA GLU A 259 32.77 9.08 -13.76
C GLU A 259 31.39 8.80 -14.37
N LEU A 260 30.93 7.55 -14.32
CA LEU A 260 29.49 7.30 -14.20
C LEU A 260 29.10 7.60 -12.75
N PRO A 261 27.94 8.23 -12.49
CA PRO A 261 27.38 8.19 -11.15
C PRO A 261 27.14 6.72 -10.80
N GLU A 262 27.84 6.20 -9.78
CA GLU A 262 27.33 5.02 -9.09
C GLU A 262 25.90 5.34 -8.70
N ALA A 263 24.94 4.52 -9.13
CA ALA A 263 23.53 4.75 -8.87
C ALA A 263 23.35 4.98 -7.36
N ALA A 264 22.94 6.20 -7.01
CA ALA A 264 23.35 6.88 -5.77
C ALA A 264 23.39 5.96 -4.55
N GLU A 265 24.61 5.77 -4.01
CA GLU A 265 24.94 4.97 -2.81
C GLU A 265 24.12 3.68 -2.70
N ASP A 266 24.70 2.56 -3.17
CA ASP A 266 24.19 1.23 -2.85
C ASP A 266 24.32 1.05 -1.33
N ASP A 267 23.26 1.45 -0.60
CA ASP A 267 23.20 1.59 0.85
C ASP A 267 23.91 0.42 1.52
N ALA A 268 24.80 0.67 2.48
CA ALA A 268 25.59 -0.38 3.12
C ALA A 268 24.69 -1.49 3.72
N ILE A 269 23.46 -1.14 4.13
CA ILE A 269 22.41 -2.08 4.55
C ILE A 269 21.97 -2.99 3.40
N LEU A 270 21.82 -2.44 2.20
CA LEU A 270 21.35 -3.14 1.01
C LEU A 270 22.47 -3.93 0.31
N SER A 271 23.72 -3.45 0.35
CA SER A 271 24.89 -4.30 0.07
C SER A 271 24.91 -5.46 1.05
N GLN A 272 24.82 -5.22 2.36
CA GLN A 272 24.79 -6.31 3.35
C GLN A 272 23.65 -7.32 3.07
N ILE A 273 22.44 -6.88 2.73
CA ILE A 273 21.33 -7.79 2.39
C ILE A 273 21.64 -8.59 1.10
N LYS A 274 22.15 -7.94 0.04
CA LYS A 274 22.60 -8.61 -1.19
C LYS A 274 23.72 -9.61 -0.91
N ASP A 275 24.70 -9.22 -0.11
CA ASP A 275 25.86 -10.03 0.27
C ASP A 275 25.44 -11.21 1.15
N GLU A 276 24.53 -11.04 2.10
CA GLU A 276 23.93 -12.15 2.86
C GLU A 276 23.21 -13.16 1.94
N ILE A 277 22.53 -12.69 0.89
CA ILE A 277 21.84 -13.53 -0.11
C ILE A 277 22.82 -14.25 -1.05
N ILE A 278 23.89 -13.56 -1.49
CA ILE A 278 24.79 -13.96 -2.58
C ILE A 278 26.14 -14.53 -2.08
N SER A 279 26.42 -14.44 -0.77
CA SER A 279 27.69 -14.64 -0.02
C SER A 279 28.72 -15.69 -0.47
N ASN A 280 28.39 -16.62 -1.36
CA ASN A 280 29.28 -17.67 -1.86
C ASN A 280 29.36 -17.76 -3.40
N MET A 281 28.88 -16.77 -4.16
CA MET A 281 28.91 -16.80 -5.64
C MET A 281 29.74 -15.71 -6.29
N LYS A 282 30.63 -16.13 -7.20
CA LYS A 282 31.27 -15.23 -8.17
C LYS A 282 30.27 -14.94 -9.29
N ILE A 283 29.71 -13.74 -9.30
CA ILE A 283 28.97 -13.20 -10.44
C ILE A 283 29.94 -12.34 -11.23
N ASP A 284 30.25 -12.74 -12.46
CA ASP A 284 31.03 -11.91 -13.38
C ASP A 284 30.19 -10.67 -13.75
N LYS A 285 30.55 -9.52 -13.18
CA LYS A 285 29.89 -8.23 -13.45
C LYS A 285 30.23 -7.78 -14.87
N MET A 286 29.36 -8.10 -15.82
CA MET A 286 29.36 -7.47 -17.15
C MET A 286 29.03 -5.97 -16.99
N PRO A 287 29.83 -5.04 -17.55
CA PRO A 287 29.50 -3.62 -17.52
C PRO A 287 28.26 -3.36 -18.39
N LEU A 288 27.16 -2.97 -17.76
CA LEU A 288 25.88 -2.74 -18.42
C LEU A 288 25.62 -1.23 -18.54
N LEU A 289 25.26 -0.77 -19.74
CA LEU A 289 24.94 0.63 -19.99
C LEU A 289 23.64 1.06 -19.30
N GLU A 290 23.49 2.37 -19.09
CA GLU A 290 22.22 2.98 -18.71
C GLU A 290 21.11 2.64 -19.71
N THR A 291 19.89 2.47 -19.19
CA THR A 291 18.76 1.91 -19.94
C THR A 291 18.30 2.80 -21.10
N GLU A 292 18.36 4.13 -20.95
CA GLU A 292 17.98 5.05 -22.02
C GLU A 292 19.02 5.10 -23.14
N ILE A 293 20.30 5.06 -22.78
CA ILE A 293 21.42 5.01 -23.74
C ILE A 293 21.36 3.68 -24.51
N ALA A 294 21.14 2.57 -23.81
CA ALA A 294 21.00 1.25 -24.43
C ALA A 294 19.79 1.16 -25.38
N LYS A 295 18.63 1.75 -25.00
CA LYS A 295 17.46 1.85 -25.90
C LYS A 295 17.81 2.61 -27.17
N LYS A 296 18.37 3.81 -27.07
CA LYS A 296 18.77 4.63 -28.23
C LYS A 296 19.74 3.90 -29.16
N ILE A 297 20.75 3.21 -28.62
CA ILE A 297 21.73 2.45 -29.42
C ILE A 297 21.05 1.32 -30.22
N VAL A 298 20.08 0.62 -29.61
CA VAL A 298 19.34 -0.48 -30.26
C VAL A 298 18.33 0.07 -31.27
N GLU A 299 17.61 1.14 -30.92
CA GLU A 299 16.69 1.85 -31.82
C GLU A 299 17.45 2.37 -33.06
N GLU A 300 18.57 3.08 -32.89
CA GLU A 300 19.43 3.55 -34.00
C GLU A 300 19.98 2.42 -34.88
N ALA A 301 20.25 1.24 -34.30
CA ALA A 301 20.68 0.08 -35.06
C ALA A 301 19.55 -0.48 -35.93
N ILE A 302 18.34 -0.59 -35.38
CA ILE A 302 17.15 -1.06 -36.11
C ILE A 302 16.72 -0.04 -37.18
N ASP A 303 16.63 1.24 -36.84
CA ASP A 303 16.27 2.35 -37.73
C ASP A 303 17.28 2.57 -38.88
N GLY A 304 18.54 2.19 -38.66
CA GLY A 304 19.59 2.21 -39.67
C GLY A 304 19.40 1.13 -40.74
N ILE A 305 18.86 -0.02 -40.35
CA ILE A 305 18.63 -1.19 -41.22
C ILE A 305 17.38 -0.99 -42.10
N GLU A 306 16.32 -0.33 -41.61
CA GLU A 306 15.17 0.02 -42.47
C GLU A 306 15.53 0.99 -43.61
N LYS A 307 16.66 1.72 -43.49
CA LYS A 307 17.12 2.74 -44.46
C LYS A 307 18.25 2.26 -45.38
N LYS A 308 18.79 1.06 -45.16
CA LYS A 308 19.84 0.44 -45.99
C LYS A 308 19.50 -1.01 -46.30
N ASP A 309 19.27 -1.31 -47.57
CA ASP A 309 18.84 -2.64 -48.00
C ASP A 309 20.03 -3.60 -48.26
N ASP A 310 21.00 -3.60 -47.35
CA ASP A 310 22.15 -4.52 -47.36
C ASP A 310 21.84 -5.78 -46.55
N SER A 311 22.09 -6.96 -47.13
CA SER A 311 21.74 -8.25 -46.51
C SER A 311 22.63 -8.61 -45.31
N LEU A 312 23.89 -8.15 -45.30
CA LEU A 312 24.83 -8.42 -44.20
C LEU A 312 24.40 -7.77 -42.88
N ASP A 313 23.95 -6.53 -42.91
CA ASP A 313 23.58 -5.78 -41.69
C ASP A 313 22.35 -6.41 -41.00
N LYS A 314 21.44 -7.03 -41.78
CA LYS A 314 20.30 -7.81 -41.27
C LYS A 314 20.76 -9.09 -40.56
N GLU A 315 21.61 -9.90 -41.19
CA GLU A 315 22.15 -11.13 -40.58
C GLU A 315 22.94 -10.85 -39.28
N ILE A 316 23.75 -9.79 -39.27
CA ILE A 316 24.50 -9.36 -38.08
C ILE A 316 23.55 -8.94 -36.95
N SER A 317 22.50 -8.18 -37.26
CA SER A 317 21.48 -7.77 -36.28
C SER A 317 20.71 -8.97 -35.72
N GLU A 318 20.31 -9.92 -36.57
CA GLU A 318 19.66 -11.18 -36.14
C GLU A 318 20.59 -12.00 -35.23
N GLU A 319 21.89 -12.09 -35.53
CA GLU A 319 22.85 -12.79 -34.66
C GLU A 319 23.05 -12.09 -33.30
N ILE A 320 23.07 -10.75 -33.28
CA ILE A 320 23.15 -9.97 -32.04
C ILE A 320 21.89 -10.18 -31.18
N MET A 321 20.71 -10.11 -31.79
CA MET A 321 19.43 -10.34 -31.10
C MET A 321 19.32 -11.78 -30.62
N ALA A 322 19.84 -12.76 -31.36
CA ALA A 322 19.92 -14.15 -30.93
C ALA A 322 20.87 -14.37 -29.74
N LYS A 323 22.04 -13.71 -29.74
CA LYS A 323 22.97 -13.71 -28.59
C LYS A 323 22.31 -13.12 -27.35
N ALA A 324 21.64 -11.98 -27.49
CA ALA A 324 20.90 -11.34 -26.39
C ALA A 324 19.72 -12.18 -25.89
N ALA A 325 18.91 -12.76 -26.79
CA ALA A 325 17.77 -13.61 -26.46
C ALA A 325 18.21 -14.88 -25.69
N LYS A 326 19.30 -15.50 -26.13
CA LYS A 326 19.93 -16.64 -25.45
C LYS A 326 20.46 -16.26 -24.06
N ALA A 327 21.07 -15.08 -23.92
CA ALA A 327 21.61 -14.61 -22.64
C ALA A 327 20.52 -14.34 -21.58
N VAL A 328 19.36 -13.79 -21.98
CA VAL A 328 18.24 -13.54 -21.05
C VAL A 328 17.34 -14.76 -20.81
N GLY A 329 17.62 -15.91 -21.45
CA GLY A 329 16.82 -17.13 -21.30
C GLY A 329 15.49 -17.10 -22.06
N SER A 330 15.38 -16.33 -23.13
CA SER A 330 14.15 -16.25 -23.94
C SER A 330 13.78 -17.61 -24.54
N ILE A 331 12.47 -17.84 -24.69
CA ILE A 331 11.93 -19.05 -25.33
C ILE A 331 12.32 -19.08 -26.80
N ARG A 332 12.06 -17.97 -27.51
CA ARG A 332 12.49 -17.73 -28.88
C ARG A 332 14.00 -17.54 -28.96
N THR A 333 14.58 -17.93 -30.09
CA THR A 333 16.03 -17.81 -30.35
C THR A 333 16.42 -16.53 -31.06
N ASP A 334 15.45 -15.78 -31.58
CA ASP A 334 15.61 -14.64 -32.49
C ASP A 334 15.09 -13.31 -31.90
N ALA A 335 14.11 -13.38 -31.01
CA ALA A 335 13.42 -12.22 -30.43
C ALA A 335 13.17 -12.40 -28.92
N PHE A 336 12.88 -11.30 -28.23
CA PHE A 336 12.49 -11.33 -26.82
C PHE A 336 11.08 -11.92 -26.65
N ASP A 337 11.00 -13.13 -26.13
CA ASP A 337 9.78 -13.82 -25.69
C ASP A 337 10.03 -14.54 -24.36
N ILE A 338 9.34 -14.09 -23.30
CA ILE A 338 9.37 -14.71 -21.97
C ILE A 338 7.92 -14.90 -21.51
N ARG A 339 7.52 -16.16 -21.43
CA ARG A 339 6.20 -16.63 -21.02
C ARG A 339 6.35 -17.92 -20.20
N PHE A 340 5.32 -18.31 -19.46
CA PHE A 340 5.38 -19.41 -18.50
C PHE A 340 4.37 -20.49 -18.86
N ASN A 341 4.82 -21.74 -18.96
CA ASN A 341 3.93 -22.89 -19.06
C ASN A 341 3.34 -23.17 -17.66
N PRO A 342 2.02 -23.04 -17.44
CA PRO A 342 1.41 -23.26 -16.12
C PRO A 342 1.53 -24.73 -15.66
N ASP A 343 1.68 -25.66 -16.60
CA ASP A 343 1.59 -27.10 -16.37
C ASP A 343 2.95 -27.80 -16.39
N CYS A 344 4.06 -27.05 -16.48
CA CYS A 344 5.42 -27.63 -16.56
C CYS A 344 5.84 -28.46 -15.34
N TYR A 345 5.19 -28.29 -14.18
CA TYR A 345 5.36 -29.09 -12.97
C TYR A 345 4.21 -30.09 -12.71
N CYS A 346 3.21 -30.16 -13.59
CA CYS A 346 2.10 -31.11 -13.45
C CYS A 346 2.50 -32.50 -13.97
N SER A 347 2.26 -33.53 -13.15
CA SER A 347 2.52 -34.94 -13.48
C SER A 347 1.29 -35.65 -14.08
N THR A 348 0.11 -35.06 -13.96
CA THR A 348 -1.17 -35.62 -14.39
C THR A 348 -1.30 -35.72 -15.91
N VAL A 349 -0.70 -34.77 -16.62
CA VAL A 349 -0.76 -34.63 -18.08
C VAL A 349 0.63 -34.86 -18.67
N HIS A 350 0.69 -35.54 -19.81
CA HIS A 350 1.92 -35.78 -20.55
C HIS A 350 2.11 -34.68 -21.60
N HIS A 351 3.19 -33.91 -21.50
CA HIS A 351 3.60 -32.90 -22.49
C HIS A 351 4.12 -33.58 -23.77
N ALA A 352 4.01 -32.91 -24.91
CA ALA A 352 4.52 -33.39 -26.19
C ALA A 352 6.06 -33.41 -26.23
N GLU A 353 6.66 -34.31 -27.02
CA GLU A 353 8.12 -34.49 -27.10
C GLU A 353 8.89 -33.25 -27.62
N LYS A 354 8.19 -32.29 -28.22
CA LYS A 354 8.76 -31.02 -28.69
C LYS A 354 8.97 -29.99 -27.57
N GLU A 355 8.32 -30.17 -26.42
CA GLU A 355 8.34 -29.20 -25.31
C GLU A 355 9.63 -29.31 -24.51
N ASP A 356 10.43 -28.24 -24.45
CA ASP A 356 11.61 -28.15 -23.57
C ASP A 356 11.18 -27.80 -22.14
N ILE A 357 10.62 -28.81 -21.45
CA ILE A 357 10.15 -28.69 -20.07
C ILE A 357 11.30 -28.28 -19.13
N SER A 358 12.53 -28.70 -19.40
CA SER A 358 13.71 -28.35 -18.58
C SER A 358 14.01 -26.86 -18.64
N LYS A 359 14.00 -26.25 -19.84
CA LYS A 359 14.13 -24.78 -20.00
C LYS A 359 12.96 -24.03 -19.37
N GLN A 360 11.73 -24.53 -19.51
CA GLN A 360 10.54 -23.93 -18.91
C GLN A 360 10.60 -23.93 -17.37
N ARG A 361 10.98 -25.07 -16.75
CA ARG A 361 11.18 -25.19 -15.29
C ARG A 361 12.27 -24.27 -14.78
N ARG A 362 13.40 -24.21 -15.49
CA ARG A 362 14.50 -23.29 -15.17
C ARG A 362 14.04 -21.82 -15.16
N LEU A 363 13.22 -21.41 -16.12
CA LEU A 363 12.68 -20.04 -16.18
C LEU A 363 11.79 -19.72 -14.97
N VAL A 364 10.96 -20.67 -14.51
CA VAL A 364 10.18 -20.52 -13.26
C VAL A 364 11.10 -20.41 -12.03
N ALA A 365 12.18 -21.19 -11.96
CA ALA A 365 13.15 -21.12 -10.88
C ALA A 365 13.91 -19.77 -10.86
N GLU A 366 14.30 -19.25 -12.03
CA GLU A 366 14.93 -17.93 -12.15
C GLU A 366 13.97 -16.77 -11.77
N ALA A 367 12.66 -16.91 -12.02
CA ALA A 367 11.64 -15.96 -11.55
C ALA A 367 11.43 -16.02 -10.03
N ALA A 368 11.49 -17.21 -9.44
CA ALA A 368 11.41 -17.41 -7.99
C ALA A 368 12.68 -16.93 -7.25
N GLU A 369 13.85 -16.97 -7.90
CA GLU A 369 15.09 -16.35 -7.43
C GLU A 369 15.00 -14.81 -7.47
N PHE A 370 14.47 -14.24 -8.56
CA PHE A 370 14.32 -12.78 -8.73
C PHE A 370 13.49 -12.14 -7.60
N LEU A 371 12.50 -12.84 -7.05
CA LEU A 371 11.77 -12.39 -5.86
C LEU A 371 12.71 -12.17 -4.65
N LEU A 372 13.65 -13.09 -4.43
CA LEU A 372 14.59 -13.04 -3.31
C LEU A 372 15.72 -12.03 -3.54
N VAL A 373 16.32 -12.03 -4.73
CA VAL A 373 17.53 -11.25 -5.03
C VAL A 373 17.21 -9.78 -5.37
N GLN A 374 16.05 -9.50 -5.98
CA GLN A 374 15.68 -8.16 -6.44
C GLN A 374 14.46 -7.61 -5.69
N GLN A 375 13.31 -8.28 -5.73
CA GLN A 375 12.06 -7.65 -5.21
C GLN A 375 12.07 -7.42 -3.70
N LEU A 376 12.50 -8.39 -2.89
CA LEU A 376 12.59 -8.21 -1.43
C LEU A 376 13.58 -7.10 -1.03
N PRO A 377 14.85 -7.06 -1.52
CA PRO A 377 15.76 -5.95 -1.25
C PRO A 377 15.26 -4.60 -1.79
N ASN A 378 14.66 -4.57 -2.98
CA ASN A 378 14.10 -3.33 -3.54
C ASN A 378 12.96 -2.80 -2.65
N PHE A 379 12.04 -3.67 -2.19
CA PHE A 379 10.99 -3.27 -1.23
C PHE A 379 11.57 -2.67 0.07
N VAL A 380 12.69 -3.22 0.57
CA VAL A 380 13.39 -2.64 1.74
C VAL A 380 13.99 -1.27 1.40
N ARG A 381 14.58 -1.09 0.20
CA ARG A 381 15.07 0.21 -0.28
C ARG A 381 13.95 1.24 -0.33
N ASP A 382 12.80 0.88 -0.90
CA ASP A 382 11.64 1.77 -1.03
C ASP A 382 11.06 2.18 0.34
N CYS A 383 11.16 1.31 1.34
CA CYS A 383 10.80 1.66 2.72
C CYS A 383 11.84 2.58 3.40
N LEU A 384 13.13 2.46 3.06
CA LEU A 384 14.19 3.35 3.54
C LEU A 384 14.10 4.74 2.88
N GLN A 385 13.92 4.76 1.57
CA GLN A 385 13.70 5.96 0.75
C GLN A 385 12.30 6.56 0.90
N ARG A 386 11.40 5.90 1.66
CA ARG A 386 10.02 6.34 1.98
C ARG A 386 9.08 6.48 0.78
N THR A 387 9.47 6.01 -0.40
CA THR A 387 8.59 5.90 -1.57
C THR A 387 7.39 4.99 -1.26
N ILE A 388 7.57 4.02 -0.35
CA ILE A 388 6.51 3.16 0.20
C ILE A 388 6.60 3.20 1.73
N MET A 389 5.59 3.76 2.39
CA MET A 389 5.47 3.72 3.86
C MET A 389 4.21 2.94 4.27
N PRO A 390 4.32 1.62 4.55
CA PRO A 390 3.20 0.84 5.05
C PRO A 390 2.79 1.32 6.45
N LEU A 391 1.57 1.86 6.56
CA LEU A 391 1.05 2.36 7.82
C LEU A 391 0.57 1.23 8.74
N ASP A 392 -0.18 0.26 8.20
CA ASP A 392 -0.72 -0.86 8.97
C ASP A 392 -0.57 -2.22 8.26
N GLY A 393 -1.03 -3.30 8.90
CA GLY A 393 -0.92 -4.67 8.36
C GLY A 393 -1.72 -4.90 7.07
N ALA A 394 -2.76 -4.10 6.80
CA ALA A 394 -3.46 -4.11 5.51
C ALA A 394 -2.59 -3.44 4.43
N SER A 395 -2.16 -2.20 4.70
CA SER A 395 -1.27 -1.42 3.84
C SER A 395 0.03 -2.17 3.51
N LEU A 396 0.62 -2.87 4.49
CA LEU A 396 1.78 -3.75 4.31
C LEU A 396 1.47 -4.92 3.38
N SER A 397 0.30 -5.57 3.55
CA SER A 397 -0.09 -6.67 2.68
C SER A 397 -0.21 -6.20 1.24
N ASP A 398 -0.85 -5.06 1.01
CA ASP A 398 -1.09 -4.52 -0.34
C ASP A 398 0.18 -3.94 -0.98
N SER A 399 1.08 -3.37 -0.18
CA SER A 399 2.42 -2.91 -0.63
C SER A 399 3.34 -4.07 -1.02
N LEU A 400 3.25 -5.21 -0.33
CA LEU A 400 3.97 -6.43 -0.74
C LEU A 400 3.35 -7.04 -2.00
N HIS A 401 2.02 -7.10 -2.06
CA HIS A 401 1.29 -7.63 -3.19
C HIS A 401 1.54 -6.87 -4.50
N SER A 402 1.58 -5.53 -4.46
CA SER A 402 1.88 -4.68 -5.63
C SER A 402 3.33 -4.84 -6.16
N ARG A 403 4.24 -5.40 -5.36
CA ARG A 403 5.59 -5.84 -5.80
C ARG A 403 5.65 -7.34 -6.12
N GLY A 404 4.52 -8.03 -6.17
CA GLY A 404 4.43 -9.47 -6.42
C GLY A 404 4.91 -10.35 -5.26
N ILE A 405 5.20 -9.77 -4.10
CA ILE A 405 5.71 -10.49 -2.93
C ILE A 405 4.53 -11.13 -2.20
N ASN A 406 4.51 -12.46 -2.14
CA ASN A 406 3.50 -13.19 -1.36
C ASN A 406 3.79 -13.10 0.15
N ILE A 407 2.73 -13.01 0.97
CA ILE A 407 2.84 -12.92 2.44
C ILE A 407 3.59 -14.10 3.08
N ARG A 408 3.74 -15.25 2.40
CA ARG A 408 4.60 -16.36 2.85
C ARG A 408 6.07 -15.94 3.08
N TYR A 409 6.54 -14.90 2.39
CA TYR A 409 7.87 -14.30 2.56
C TYR A 409 7.97 -13.29 3.71
N LEU A 410 6.88 -13.00 4.44
CA LEU A 410 6.86 -12.01 5.52
C LEU A 410 7.94 -12.27 6.58
N GLY A 411 8.16 -13.52 6.99
CA GLY A 411 9.21 -13.84 7.98
C GLY A 411 10.64 -13.65 7.44
N ARG A 412 10.86 -13.72 6.13
CA ARG A 412 12.15 -13.38 5.50
C ARG A 412 12.36 -11.86 5.48
N LEU A 413 11.33 -11.10 5.11
CA LEU A 413 11.33 -9.63 5.21
C LEU A 413 11.62 -9.16 6.63
N THR A 414 10.94 -9.73 7.64
CA THR A 414 11.16 -9.39 9.06
C THR A 414 12.62 -9.61 9.48
N LYS A 415 13.30 -10.65 8.97
CA LYS A 415 14.73 -10.88 9.23
C LYS A 415 15.62 -9.80 8.62
N TYR A 416 15.41 -9.42 7.36
CA TYR A 416 16.21 -8.36 6.71
C TYR A 416 16.11 -7.02 7.44
N ILE A 417 14.91 -6.65 7.92
CA ILE A 417 14.69 -5.38 8.64
C ILE A 417 14.97 -5.48 10.15
N GLN A 418 15.32 -6.67 10.68
CA GLN A 418 15.40 -6.92 12.13
C GLN A 418 16.41 -6.01 12.85
N ASN A 419 17.50 -5.66 12.15
CA ASN A 419 18.65 -4.90 12.65
C ASN A 419 18.66 -3.44 12.15
N VAL A 420 17.71 -3.05 11.29
CA VAL A 420 17.66 -1.72 10.65
C VAL A 420 16.87 -0.74 11.53
N LYS A 421 17.55 0.25 12.11
CA LYS A 421 16.95 1.18 13.07
C LYS A 421 15.85 2.03 12.45
N GLN A 422 16.09 2.57 11.26
CA GLN A 422 15.15 3.40 10.49
C GLN A 422 13.83 2.64 10.18
N LEU A 423 13.86 1.31 10.10
CA LEU A 423 12.70 0.45 9.81
C LEU A 423 12.10 -0.21 11.07
N THR A 424 12.41 0.29 12.27
CA THR A 424 11.86 -0.29 13.51
C THR A 424 10.33 -0.28 13.52
N TYR A 425 9.68 0.76 12.99
CA TYR A 425 8.21 0.81 12.90
C TYR A 425 7.65 -0.30 11.99
N LEU A 426 8.28 -0.54 10.84
CA LEU A 426 7.90 -1.58 9.88
C LEU A 426 8.09 -2.97 10.49
N LYS A 427 9.17 -3.17 11.26
CA LYS A 427 9.41 -4.40 12.04
C LYS A 427 8.27 -4.69 13.03
N LEU A 428 7.75 -3.68 13.73
CA LEU A 428 6.59 -3.85 14.62
C LEU A 428 5.36 -4.34 13.82
N ILE A 429 5.04 -3.67 12.71
CA ILE A 429 3.89 -4.02 11.84
C ILE A 429 4.05 -5.45 11.30
N CYS A 430 5.23 -5.82 10.79
CA CYS A 430 5.50 -7.16 10.27
C CYS A 430 5.33 -8.25 11.33
N ILE A 431 5.78 -8.01 12.57
CA ILE A 431 5.65 -8.98 13.68
C ILE A 431 4.19 -9.05 14.16
N THR A 432 3.48 -7.93 14.29
CA THR A 432 2.03 -7.94 14.59
C THR A 432 1.24 -8.71 13.53
N GLU A 433 1.51 -8.47 12.24
CA GLU A 433 0.84 -9.15 11.13
C GLU A 433 1.10 -10.67 11.14
N LEU A 434 2.35 -11.06 11.40
CA LEU A 434 2.75 -12.46 11.52
C LEU A 434 2.03 -13.15 12.69
N LEU A 435 2.09 -12.56 13.89
CA LEU A 435 1.44 -13.12 15.09
C LEU A 435 -0.08 -13.25 14.89
N CYS A 436 -0.74 -12.21 14.36
CA CYS A 436 -2.17 -12.26 14.06
C CYS A 436 -2.51 -13.35 13.04
N ARG A 437 -1.68 -13.56 12.00
CA ARG A 437 -1.93 -14.61 10.99
C ARG A 437 -1.76 -16.03 11.54
N CYS A 438 -0.71 -16.29 12.33
CA CYS A 438 -0.56 -17.56 13.05
C CYS A 438 -1.76 -17.81 13.99
N ALA A 439 -2.16 -16.81 14.78
CA ALA A 439 -3.34 -16.90 15.62
C ALA A 439 -4.62 -17.16 14.80
N LYS A 440 -4.79 -16.51 13.63
CA LYS A 440 -5.91 -16.73 12.71
C LYS A 440 -5.94 -18.16 12.17
N HIS A 441 -4.80 -18.76 11.81
CA HIS A 441 -4.76 -20.16 11.34
C HIS A 441 -5.31 -21.11 12.41
N ILE A 442 -4.83 -20.98 13.64
CA ILE A 442 -5.26 -21.78 14.79
C ILE A 442 -6.75 -21.52 15.09
N PHE A 443 -7.18 -20.25 15.07
CA PHE A 443 -8.57 -19.84 15.32
C PHE A 443 -9.59 -20.44 14.34
N ARG A 444 -9.20 -20.66 13.07
CA ARG A 444 -10.08 -21.30 12.08
C ARG A 444 -10.41 -22.74 12.45
N GLY A 445 -9.40 -23.55 12.72
CA GLY A 445 -9.58 -24.94 13.18
C GLY A 445 -10.22 -25.02 14.56
N TYR A 446 -9.98 -24.01 15.41
CA TYR A 446 -10.60 -23.89 16.73
C TYR A 446 -12.12 -23.65 16.67
N LEU A 447 -12.62 -22.78 15.77
CA LEU A 447 -14.04 -22.47 15.68
C LEU A 447 -14.88 -23.48 14.88
N GLN A 448 -14.31 -24.18 13.89
CA GLN A 448 -15.06 -25.13 13.06
C GLN A 448 -15.92 -26.16 13.84
N PRO A 449 -15.43 -26.81 14.92
CA PRO A 449 -16.22 -27.77 15.69
C PRO A 449 -17.14 -27.15 16.76
N VAL A 450 -17.12 -25.82 16.96
CA VAL A 450 -17.86 -25.16 18.05
C VAL A 450 -19.34 -25.03 17.68
N PRO A 451 -20.29 -25.56 18.49
CA PRO A 451 -21.72 -25.36 18.25
C PRO A 451 -22.10 -23.88 18.31
N SER A 452 -23.04 -23.44 17.46
CA SER A 452 -23.45 -22.02 17.35
C SER A 452 -23.83 -21.34 18.68
N VAL A 453 -24.28 -22.10 19.69
CA VAL A 453 -24.60 -21.60 21.04
C VAL A 453 -23.36 -21.18 21.85
N HIS A 454 -22.21 -21.82 21.63
CA HIS A 454 -20.98 -21.61 22.40
C HIS A 454 -19.94 -20.74 21.70
N ILE A 455 -20.26 -20.14 20.53
CA ILE A 455 -19.29 -19.35 19.77
C ILE A 455 -18.80 -18.12 20.56
N ALA A 456 -19.69 -17.40 21.25
CA ALA A 456 -19.28 -16.26 22.08
C ALA A 456 -18.30 -16.67 23.20
N ALA A 457 -18.57 -17.80 23.87
CA ALA A 457 -17.71 -18.39 24.89
C ALA A 457 -16.35 -18.85 24.34
N ALA A 458 -16.35 -19.50 23.18
CA ALA A 458 -15.12 -19.95 22.53
C ALA A 458 -14.26 -18.76 22.06
N VAL A 459 -14.87 -17.72 21.48
CA VAL A 459 -14.14 -16.52 21.04
C VAL A 459 -13.57 -15.75 22.24
N SER A 460 -14.34 -15.54 23.31
CA SER A 460 -13.83 -14.86 24.51
C SER A 460 -12.73 -15.67 25.21
N HIS A 461 -12.85 -17.00 25.29
CA HIS A 461 -11.79 -17.90 25.76
C HIS A 461 -10.53 -17.78 24.91
N PHE A 462 -10.64 -17.86 23.58
CA PHE A 462 -9.50 -17.73 22.68
C PHE A 462 -8.77 -16.39 22.83
N LEU A 463 -9.51 -15.28 22.96
CA LEU A 463 -8.93 -13.95 23.22
C LEU A 463 -8.23 -13.89 24.58
N ASN A 464 -8.80 -14.49 25.63
CA ASN A 464 -8.15 -14.62 26.93
C ASN A 464 -6.87 -15.49 26.84
N CYS A 465 -6.83 -16.56 26.05
CA CYS A 465 -5.61 -17.34 25.83
C CYS A 465 -4.56 -16.59 25.00
N LEU A 466 -4.98 -15.74 24.06
CA LEU A 466 -4.10 -14.97 23.19
C LEU A 466 -3.45 -13.77 23.90
N LEU A 467 -4.16 -13.14 24.83
CA LEU A 467 -3.76 -11.85 25.43
C LEU A 467 -3.49 -11.89 26.94
N CYS A 468 -3.78 -13.00 27.63
CA CYS A 468 -3.56 -13.17 29.07
C CYS A 468 -2.71 -14.42 29.36
N VAL A 469 -1.73 -14.27 30.26
CA VAL A 469 -0.78 -15.35 30.59
C VAL A 469 -1.41 -16.48 31.42
N SER A 470 -2.41 -16.19 32.26
CA SER A 470 -2.87 -17.10 33.34
C SER A 470 -4.19 -17.84 33.06
N THR A 471 -4.59 -17.97 31.79
CA THR A 471 -5.85 -18.61 31.40
C THR A 471 -5.69 -20.13 31.33
N GLU A 472 -6.09 -20.81 32.40
CA GLU A 472 -6.26 -22.27 32.45
C GLU A 472 -7.50 -22.71 31.64
N SER A 473 -7.57 -24.00 31.31
CA SER A 473 -8.67 -24.59 30.55
C SER A 473 -10.04 -24.33 31.21
N LEU A 474 -11.06 -24.01 30.42
CA LEU A 474 -12.43 -23.81 30.92
C LEU A 474 -12.99 -25.13 31.47
N THR A 475 -13.07 -25.24 32.79
CA THR A 475 -13.93 -26.26 33.43
C THR A 475 -15.38 -25.79 33.35
N LEU A 476 -16.14 -26.33 32.39
CA LEU A 476 -17.60 -26.15 32.31
C LEU A 476 -18.30 -26.89 33.46
N SER A 477 -18.21 -26.31 34.66
CA SER A 477 -18.95 -26.76 35.84
C SER A 477 -20.40 -26.29 35.76
N ASN A 478 -21.35 -27.23 35.75
CA ASN A 478 -22.80 -27.00 35.78
C ASN A 478 -23.31 -26.43 37.13
N GLU A 479 -22.52 -25.63 37.86
CA GLU A 479 -22.81 -25.22 39.25
C GLU A 479 -23.01 -23.70 39.46
N GLU A 480 -22.63 -22.83 38.51
CA GLU A 480 -22.73 -21.36 38.71
C GLU A 480 -24.01 -20.70 38.15
N LEU A 481 -25.15 -21.40 38.16
CA LEU A 481 -26.47 -20.76 38.00
C LEU A 481 -27.22 -20.60 39.33
N SER A 482 -26.55 -20.01 40.33
CA SER A 482 -27.20 -19.54 41.56
C SER A 482 -26.71 -18.17 42.03
N MET A 483 -26.69 -17.18 41.12
CA MET A 483 -26.67 -15.78 41.57
C MET A 483 -27.98 -15.46 42.29
N SER A 484 -27.86 -15.15 43.58
CA SER A 484 -28.97 -14.85 44.47
C SER A 484 -29.61 -13.50 44.15
N ILE A 485 -30.90 -13.49 43.80
CA ILE A 485 -31.75 -12.29 43.82
C ILE A 485 -32.70 -12.38 45.02
N ASN A 486 -32.67 -11.36 45.88
CA ASN A 486 -33.64 -11.03 46.93
C ASN A 486 -33.97 -12.12 47.99
N GLY A 487 -33.05 -12.31 48.93
CA GLY A 487 -33.36 -12.11 50.36
C GLY A 487 -34.39 -12.98 51.09
N VAL A 488 -34.97 -14.02 50.49
CA VAL A 488 -36.00 -14.86 51.14
C VAL A 488 -35.60 -16.34 51.13
N ARG A 489 -35.29 -16.89 52.32
CA ARG A 489 -35.10 -18.33 52.51
C ARG A 489 -36.46 -19.06 52.38
N LYS A 490 -36.59 -19.97 51.40
CA LYS A 490 -37.63 -21.02 51.42
C LYS A 490 -37.00 -22.40 51.55
N SER A 491 -37.60 -23.21 52.42
CA SER A 491 -37.10 -24.52 52.83
C SER A 491 -37.66 -25.65 51.96
N ARG A 492 -36.79 -26.64 51.66
CA ARG A 492 -37.07 -28.05 51.34
C ARG A 492 -38.31 -28.40 50.50
N SER A 493 -38.08 -29.10 49.38
CA SER A 493 -38.44 -30.54 49.34
C SER A 493 -37.56 -31.32 48.36
N SER A 494 -37.17 -32.54 48.73
CA SER A 494 -36.49 -33.47 47.84
C SER A 494 -37.53 -34.35 47.13
N LYS A 495 -37.43 -34.47 45.80
CA LYS A 495 -38.09 -35.57 45.07
C LYS A 495 -37.32 -35.92 43.80
N ARG A 496 -36.90 -37.19 43.74
CA ARG A 496 -36.20 -37.86 42.65
C ARG A 496 -36.73 -37.46 41.27
N ARG A 497 -35.84 -37.10 40.34
CA ARG A 497 -36.04 -37.32 38.90
C ARG A 497 -34.92 -38.23 38.37
N LYS A 498 -35.29 -39.09 37.42
CA LYS A 498 -34.47 -40.22 36.95
C LYS A 498 -33.20 -39.75 36.24
N GLN A 499 -32.16 -40.58 36.28
CA GLN A 499 -31.08 -40.54 35.31
C GLN A 499 -31.67 -40.56 33.88
N ILE A 500 -31.21 -39.61 33.07
CA ILE A 500 -31.17 -39.73 31.62
C ILE A 500 -29.68 -39.61 31.28
N ASN A 501 -29.15 -40.54 30.48
CA ASN A 501 -27.74 -40.56 30.11
C ASN A 501 -27.37 -39.28 29.36
N SER A 502 -26.40 -38.52 29.90
CA SER A 502 -25.72 -37.44 29.18
C SER A 502 -24.63 -38.02 28.26
N GLY A 503 -25.05 -38.43 27.05
CA GLY A 503 -24.14 -38.75 25.95
C GLY A 503 -23.56 -37.47 25.32
N GLY A 504 -22.67 -36.78 26.04
CA GLY A 504 -22.14 -35.47 25.64
C GLY A 504 -20.79 -35.17 26.27
N LYS A 505 -19.81 -36.07 26.10
CA LYS A 505 -18.45 -35.90 26.66
C LYS A 505 -17.36 -35.60 25.61
N GLU A 506 -17.71 -35.50 24.34
CA GLU A 506 -16.73 -35.34 23.24
C GLU A 506 -16.66 -33.90 22.66
N ASN A 507 -17.62 -33.02 22.98
CA ASN A 507 -17.80 -31.74 22.27
C ASN A 507 -16.98 -30.55 22.79
N ASP A 508 -16.40 -30.61 24.00
CA ASP A 508 -15.74 -29.44 24.63
C ASP A 508 -14.20 -29.46 24.57
N ASN A 509 -13.63 -30.04 23.50
CA ASN A 509 -12.18 -29.97 23.26
C ASN A 509 -11.67 -28.53 23.05
N TRP A 510 -12.53 -27.60 22.63
CA TRP A 510 -12.22 -26.17 22.49
C TRP A 510 -11.97 -25.49 23.87
N ALA A 511 -12.60 -25.99 24.93
CA ALA A 511 -12.44 -25.50 26.29
C ALA A 511 -11.07 -25.85 26.90
N GLN A 512 -10.38 -26.88 26.36
CA GLN A 512 -9.10 -27.37 26.87
C GLN A 512 -7.90 -26.47 26.51
N MET A 513 -8.04 -25.55 25.55
CA MET A 513 -6.96 -24.64 25.16
C MET A 513 -6.51 -23.75 26.33
N SER A 514 -5.21 -23.49 26.39
CA SER A 514 -4.56 -22.63 27.40
C SER A 514 -3.62 -21.64 26.74
N SER A 515 -3.27 -20.56 27.44
CA SER A 515 -2.30 -19.55 26.98
C SER A 515 -0.97 -20.16 26.50
N HIS A 516 -0.40 -21.07 27.30
CA HIS A 516 0.85 -21.76 26.95
C HIS A 516 0.70 -22.66 25.72
N THR A 517 -0.38 -23.44 25.61
CA THR A 517 -0.57 -24.33 24.44
C THR A 517 -0.84 -23.55 23.15
N LEU A 518 -1.58 -22.44 23.23
CA LEU A 518 -1.78 -21.53 22.11
C LEU A 518 -0.46 -20.87 21.69
N TRP A 519 0.35 -20.39 22.64
CA TRP A 519 1.64 -19.76 22.33
C TRP A 519 2.63 -20.72 21.66
N GLN A 520 2.75 -21.96 22.14
CA GLN A 520 3.60 -22.96 21.49
C GLN A 520 3.12 -23.28 20.06
N ARG A 521 1.80 -23.30 19.82
CA ARG A 521 1.24 -23.44 18.47
C ARG A 521 1.55 -22.22 17.58
N ILE A 522 1.49 -21.01 18.11
CA ILE A 522 1.85 -19.78 17.38
C ILE A 522 3.34 -19.83 16.98
N LYS A 523 4.23 -20.33 17.84
CA LYS A 523 5.65 -20.56 17.50
C LYS A 523 5.83 -21.57 16.37
N SER A 524 5.16 -22.73 16.44
CA SER A 524 5.28 -23.75 15.39
C SER A 524 4.70 -23.27 14.05
N GLU A 525 3.57 -22.55 14.07
CA GLU A 525 2.98 -21.92 12.88
C GLU A 525 3.92 -20.86 12.27
N SER A 526 4.56 -20.05 13.12
CA SER A 526 5.52 -19.00 12.71
C SER A 526 6.72 -19.57 11.95
N ASP A 527 7.35 -20.62 12.50
CA ASP A 527 8.49 -21.25 11.84
C ASP A 527 8.05 -22.01 10.58
N PHE A 528 6.95 -22.78 10.65
CA PHE A 528 6.46 -23.56 9.52
C PHE A 528 6.07 -22.68 8.32
N TYR A 529 5.12 -21.75 8.50
CA TYR A 529 4.63 -20.93 7.38
C TYR A 529 5.59 -19.81 6.95
N TYR A 530 6.32 -19.18 7.88
CA TYR A 530 7.06 -17.94 7.61
C TYR A 530 8.58 -18.06 7.80
N ALA A 531 9.10 -19.22 8.22
CA ALA A 531 10.52 -19.43 8.54
C ALA A 531 11.05 -18.48 9.64
N PHE A 532 10.18 -18.03 10.56
CA PHE A 532 10.52 -17.03 11.58
C PHE A 532 10.45 -17.63 12.99
N THR A 533 11.54 -17.53 13.74
CA THR A 533 11.67 -18.03 15.11
C THR A 533 11.25 -16.95 16.11
N ILE A 534 10.45 -17.34 17.12
CA ILE A 534 9.90 -16.43 18.13
C ILE A 534 10.58 -16.71 19.48
N ASP A 535 11.51 -15.83 19.83
CA ASP A 535 12.42 -15.96 20.98
C ASP A 535 11.82 -15.39 22.28
N GLY A 536 10.63 -15.84 22.67
CA GLY A 536 9.96 -15.42 23.92
C GLY A 536 9.20 -16.55 24.62
N GLU A 537 9.30 -16.66 25.94
CA GLU A 537 8.66 -17.74 26.71
C GLU A 537 7.13 -17.69 26.67
N ASN A 538 6.56 -16.48 26.69
CA ASN A 538 5.12 -16.20 26.65
C ASN A 538 4.84 -14.93 25.81
N VAL A 539 3.57 -14.70 25.47
CA VAL A 539 3.12 -13.56 24.66
C VAL A 539 3.54 -12.23 25.29
N ASP A 540 3.21 -12.01 26.56
CA ASP A 540 3.42 -10.72 27.25
C ASP A 540 4.91 -10.32 27.30
N ALA A 541 5.80 -11.26 27.63
CA ALA A 541 7.24 -11.02 27.62
C ALA A 541 7.77 -10.69 26.21
N TYR A 542 7.25 -11.36 25.18
CA TYR A 542 7.65 -11.11 23.79
C TYR A 542 7.15 -9.74 23.28
N LEU A 543 5.88 -9.41 23.55
CA LEU A 543 5.30 -8.10 23.22
C LEU A 543 6.02 -6.96 23.95
N TYR A 544 6.34 -7.13 25.24
CA TYR A 544 7.10 -6.15 26.02
C TYR A 544 8.53 -5.94 25.49
N THR A 545 9.24 -7.03 25.14
CA THR A 545 10.61 -6.96 24.59
C THR A 545 10.67 -6.22 23.25
N ILE A 546 9.62 -6.32 22.44
CA ILE A 546 9.56 -5.72 21.10
C ILE A 546 8.90 -4.33 21.12
N GLY A 547 8.02 -4.05 22.09
CA GLY A 547 7.27 -2.80 22.17
C GLY A 547 5.95 -2.79 21.39
N ILE A 548 5.32 -3.96 21.19
CA ILE A 548 4.00 -4.07 20.54
C ILE A 548 2.89 -3.96 21.59
N GLN A 549 1.91 -3.09 21.36
CA GLN A 549 0.75 -2.94 22.25
C GLN A 549 -0.25 -4.08 22.04
N LYS A 550 -0.87 -4.55 23.14
CA LYS A 550 -1.95 -5.55 23.09
C LYS A 550 -3.19 -5.04 22.32
N THR A 551 -3.44 -3.73 22.35
CA THR A 551 -4.50 -3.06 21.57
C THR A 551 -4.32 -3.28 20.07
N SER A 552 -3.12 -3.04 19.54
CA SER A 552 -2.75 -3.27 18.15
C SER A 552 -2.99 -4.71 17.71
N LEU A 553 -2.57 -5.67 18.55
CA LEU A 553 -2.72 -7.10 18.29
C LEU A 553 -4.19 -7.53 18.30
N LEU A 554 -4.96 -7.11 19.31
CA LEU A 554 -6.41 -7.40 19.41
C LEU A 554 -7.17 -6.82 18.22
N ARG A 555 -6.94 -5.54 17.91
CA ARG A 555 -7.56 -4.85 16.78
C ARG A 555 -7.27 -5.57 15.46
N ARG A 556 -5.99 -5.87 15.19
CA ARG A 556 -5.62 -6.52 13.93
C ARG A 556 -6.18 -7.94 13.84
N PHE A 557 -6.17 -8.69 14.93
CA PHE A 557 -6.79 -10.01 15.01
C PHE A 557 -8.30 -9.95 14.72
N ALA A 558 -9.02 -9.02 15.35
CA ALA A 558 -10.46 -8.81 15.12
C ALA A 558 -10.76 -8.50 13.64
N GLN A 559 -10.02 -7.60 13.01
CA GLN A 559 -10.16 -7.26 11.59
C GLN A 559 -9.97 -8.47 10.65
N ILE A 560 -8.98 -9.32 10.89
CA ILE A 560 -8.71 -10.46 10.02
C ILE A 560 -9.53 -11.71 10.34
N THR A 561 -10.29 -11.72 11.45
CA THR A 561 -11.18 -12.84 11.84
C THR A 561 -12.67 -12.51 11.79
N GLY A 562 -13.04 -11.23 11.78
CA GLY A 562 -14.42 -10.74 11.75
C GLY A 562 -15.05 -10.58 13.13
N VAL A 563 -14.29 -10.72 14.22
CA VAL A 563 -14.82 -10.62 15.59
C VAL A 563 -15.23 -9.18 15.89
N GLN A 564 -16.51 -8.97 16.22
CA GLN A 564 -17.02 -7.69 16.71
C GLN A 564 -17.11 -7.72 18.25
N MET A 565 -16.53 -6.71 18.88
CA MET A 565 -16.47 -6.59 20.34
C MET A 565 -17.39 -5.49 20.85
N LEU A 566 -17.84 -5.63 22.10
CA LEU A 566 -18.57 -4.61 22.83
C LEU A 566 -17.69 -3.37 23.06
N MET A 567 -18.25 -2.18 22.85
CA MET A 567 -17.54 -0.92 23.15
C MET A 567 -17.46 -0.72 24.67
N ARG A 568 -16.29 -1.01 25.26
CA ARG A 568 -15.94 -0.71 26.66
C ARG A 568 -14.44 -0.50 26.82
N ASP A 569 -14.03 0.07 27.96
CA ASP A 569 -12.63 0.22 28.33
C ASP A 569 -12.04 -1.12 28.81
N TYR A 570 -11.40 -1.86 27.92
CA TYR A 570 -10.68 -3.10 28.25
C TYR A 570 -9.31 -2.79 28.85
N ASN A 571 -9.08 -3.16 30.11
CA ASN A 571 -7.76 -3.03 30.75
C ASN A 571 -6.84 -4.21 30.38
N LEU A 572 -6.20 -4.13 29.21
CA LEU A 572 -5.33 -5.19 28.67
C LEU A 572 -4.03 -5.40 29.48
N GLU A 573 -3.66 -4.44 30.33
CA GLU A 573 -2.47 -4.46 31.20
C GLU A 573 -2.77 -5.07 32.60
N ALA A 574 -4.02 -5.43 32.88
CA ALA A 574 -4.42 -5.99 34.17
C ALA A 574 -3.89 -7.43 34.39
N THR A 575 -2.84 -7.56 35.19
CA THR A 575 -2.16 -8.84 35.51
C THR A 575 -2.96 -9.77 36.45
N LYS A 576 -4.26 -9.53 36.68
CA LYS A 576 -5.08 -10.27 37.66
C LYS A 576 -5.76 -11.49 37.03
N LYS A 577 -6.07 -12.49 37.86
CA LYS A 577 -6.75 -13.76 37.51
C LYS A 577 -8.21 -13.63 37.00
N SER A 578 -8.68 -12.44 36.67
CA SER A 578 -10.02 -12.22 36.10
C SER A 578 -10.00 -12.50 34.59
N GLN A 579 -11.01 -13.18 34.07
CA GLN A 579 -11.26 -13.25 32.63
C GLN A 579 -11.43 -11.82 32.09
N LEU A 580 -10.61 -11.44 31.12
CA LEU A 580 -10.56 -10.09 30.55
C LEU A 580 -11.67 -9.89 29.50
N PHE A 581 -12.05 -10.97 28.84
CA PHE A 581 -13.18 -11.06 27.92
C PHE A 581 -14.18 -12.09 28.45
N VAL A 582 -15.46 -11.75 28.43
CA VAL A 582 -16.59 -12.63 28.77
C VAL A 582 -17.46 -12.86 27.53
N GLU A 583 -18.47 -13.73 27.62
CA GLU A 583 -19.34 -14.05 26.49
C GLU A 583 -20.08 -12.81 25.96
N ASP A 584 -20.58 -11.97 26.86
CA ASP A 584 -21.27 -10.70 26.55
C ASP A 584 -20.41 -9.66 25.81
N ASP A 585 -19.08 -9.84 25.78
CA ASP A 585 -18.18 -8.98 25.01
C ASP A 585 -18.23 -9.25 23.50
N ILE A 586 -18.68 -10.43 23.09
CA ILE A 586 -18.66 -10.85 21.68
C ILE A 586 -20.02 -10.54 21.07
N GLN A 587 -20.15 -9.34 20.50
CA GLN A 587 -21.42 -8.88 19.90
C GLN A 587 -21.79 -9.69 18.65
N ASN A 588 -20.80 -9.98 17.78
CA ASN A 588 -21.05 -10.64 16.50
C ASN A 588 -19.77 -11.24 15.92
N LEU A 589 -19.93 -12.07 14.89
CA LEU A 589 -18.87 -12.48 13.98
C LEU A 589 -19.29 -12.09 12.55
N PHE A 590 -18.57 -11.19 11.90
CA PHE A 590 -18.81 -10.82 10.52
C PHE A 590 -18.15 -11.79 9.54
N CYS A 591 -18.71 -11.84 8.33
CA CYS A 591 -18.10 -12.49 7.18
C CYS A 591 -16.96 -11.63 6.63
N ILE A 592 -15.79 -12.22 6.36
CA ILE A 592 -14.72 -11.54 5.63
C ILE A 592 -14.76 -12.00 4.17
N SER A 593 -15.19 -11.10 3.29
CA SER A 593 -15.22 -11.32 1.85
C SER A 593 -13.89 -10.95 1.17
N LYS A 594 -13.59 -11.66 0.08
CA LYS A 594 -12.63 -11.28 -0.96
C LYS A 594 -13.31 -11.46 -2.30
N HIS A 595 -13.31 -10.44 -3.15
CA HIS A 595 -13.94 -10.47 -4.47
C HIS A 595 -13.01 -9.91 -5.54
N VAL A 596 -13.45 -9.97 -6.79
CA VAL A 596 -12.96 -9.06 -7.82
C VAL A 596 -13.65 -7.72 -7.63
N ASP A 597 -12.88 -6.66 -7.52
CA ASP A 597 -13.39 -5.29 -7.51
C ASP A 597 -13.56 -4.86 -8.98
N PRO A 598 -14.80 -4.68 -9.48
CA PRO A 598 -14.99 -4.21 -10.85
C PRO A 598 -14.49 -2.78 -10.92
N LYS A 599 -13.43 -2.53 -11.71
CA LYS A 599 -12.89 -1.18 -11.90
C LYS A 599 -13.48 -0.52 -13.13
N ALA A 600 -13.90 0.73 -12.99
CA ALA A 600 -14.22 1.61 -14.11
C ALA A 600 -12.90 1.99 -14.82
N VAL A 601 -12.47 1.17 -15.79
CA VAL A 601 -11.17 1.29 -16.46
C VAL A 601 -10.98 2.68 -17.08
N ASP A 602 -11.99 3.18 -17.80
CA ASP A 602 -11.97 4.51 -18.42
C ASP A 602 -11.79 5.63 -17.38
N ALA A 603 -12.54 5.59 -16.28
CA ALA A 603 -12.44 6.58 -15.21
C ALA A 603 -11.07 6.52 -14.52
N HIS A 604 -10.54 5.33 -14.27
CA HIS A 604 -9.20 5.16 -13.70
C HIS A 604 -8.10 5.66 -14.65
N SER A 605 -8.25 5.44 -15.96
CA SER A 605 -7.34 5.95 -16.98
C SER A 605 -7.36 7.48 -17.06
N LEU A 606 -8.54 8.10 -16.94
CA LEU A 606 -8.70 9.56 -16.83
C LEU A 606 -8.10 10.12 -15.54
N PHE A 607 -8.25 9.43 -14.40
CA PHE A 607 -7.59 9.81 -13.14
C PHE A 607 -6.06 9.82 -13.27
N LEU A 608 -5.47 8.76 -13.82
CA LEU A 608 -4.03 8.64 -14.04
C LEU A 608 -3.54 9.71 -15.05
N SER A 609 -4.31 9.96 -16.11
CA SER A 609 -4.02 11.02 -17.08
C SER A 609 -4.07 12.42 -16.44
N GLY A 610 -5.05 12.66 -15.56
CA GLY A 610 -5.14 13.88 -14.75
C GLY A 610 -3.95 14.04 -13.81
N GLN A 611 -3.53 12.98 -13.12
CA GLN A 611 -2.34 12.99 -12.26
C GLN A 611 -1.07 13.30 -13.05
N ALA A 612 -0.87 12.69 -14.21
CA ALA A 612 0.26 12.99 -15.10
C ALA A 612 0.23 14.45 -15.59
N LYS A 613 -0.96 15.02 -15.85
CA LYS A 613 -1.13 16.44 -16.21
C LYS A 613 -0.79 17.38 -15.07
N VAL A 614 -1.12 17.04 -13.83
CA VAL A 614 -0.70 17.78 -12.63
C VAL A 614 0.83 17.75 -12.47
N GLN A 615 1.46 16.59 -12.69
CA GLN A 615 2.93 16.46 -12.66
C GLN A 615 3.62 17.28 -13.77
N GLN A 616 2.98 17.45 -14.92
CA GLN A 616 3.41 18.35 -16.00
C GLN A 616 3.17 19.85 -15.69
N GLY A 617 2.68 20.20 -14.51
CA GLY A 617 2.32 21.58 -14.12
C GLY A 617 1.02 22.11 -14.73
N GLN A 618 0.28 21.29 -15.49
CA GLN A 618 -0.97 21.68 -16.15
C GLN A 618 -2.17 21.53 -15.18
N LEU A 619 -2.12 22.28 -14.07
CA LEU A 619 -3.03 22.13 -12.92
C LEU A 619 -4.52 22.19 -13.29
N ARG A 620 -4.92 23.12 -14.16
CA ARG A 620 -6.34 23.26 -14.57
C ARG A 620 -6.83 22.08 -15.41
N ALA A 621 -6.06 21.65 -16.40
CA ALA A 621 -6.39 20.47 -17.20
C ALA A 621 -6.41 19.20 -16.33
N GLY A 622 -5.49 19.07 -15.37
CA GLY A 622 -5.51 18.01 -14.36
C GLY A 622 -6.77 18.03 -13.51
N PHE A 623 -7.20 19.22 -13.04
CA PHE A 623 -8.44 19.37 -12.26
C PHE A 623 -9.68 18.92 -13.05
N ASP A 624 -9.82 19.39 -14.30
CA ASP A 624 -10.99 19.09 -15.12
C ASP A 624 -11.07 17.58 -15.47
N LEU A 625 -9.93 16.92 -15.75
CA LEU A 625 -9.84 15.46 -15.96
C LEU A 625 -10.18 14.64 -14.70
N VAL A 626 -9.69 15.06 -13.52
CA VAL A 626 -9.98 14.35 -12.26
C VAL A 626 -11.46 14.52 -11.86
N LEU A 627 -12.07 15.67 -12.18
CA LEU A 627 -13.49 15.92 -11.98
C LEU A 627 -14.35 15.05 -12.91
N GLU A 628 -13.97 14.91 -14.19
CA GLU A 628 -14.63 14.01 -15.14
C GLU A 628 -14.52 12.54 -14.68
N SER A 629 -13.33 12.10 -14.27
CA SER A 629 -13.10 10.80 -13.64
C SER A 629 -14.04 10.56 -12.45
N LEU A 630 -14.14 11.53 -11.53
CA LEU A 630 -15.02 11.41 -10.36
C LEU A 630 -16.50 11.26 -10.74
N ASN A 631 -16.96 12.00 -11.76
CA ASN A 631 -18.32 11.90 -12.27
C ASN A 631 -18.59 10.52 -12.89
N LEU A 632 -17.64 9.98 -13.66
CA LEU A 632 -17.72 8.62 -14.21
C LEU A 632 -17.73 7.56 -13.12
N MET A 633 -16.85 7.65 -12.12
CA MET A 633 -16.85 6.74 -10.95
C MET A 633 -18.19 6.78 -10.20
N ASN A 634 -18.79 7.95 -10.01
CA ASN A 634 -20.11 8.11 -9.40
C ASN A 634 -21.23 7.47 -10.25
N SER A 635 -21.12 7.50 -11.59
CA SER A 635 -22.07 6.84 -12.48
C SER A 635 -21.98 5.31 -12.47
N VAL A 636 -20.77 4.74 -12.27
CA VAL A 636 -20.53 3.29 -12.30
C VAL A 636 -20.66 2.64 -10.93
N TYR A 637 -20.02 3.20 -9.90
CA TYR A 637 -20.01 2.64 -8.54
C TYR A 637 -21.18 3.13 -7.68
N GLY A 638 -21.89 4.18 -8.11
CA GLY A 638 -22.86 4.90 -7.29
C GLY A 638 -22.19 5.85 -6.29
N ALA A 639 -22.92 6.25 -5.26
CA ALA A 639 -22.54 7.40 -4.41
C ALA A 639 -21.36 7.18 -3.44
N VAL A 640 -20.87 5.95 -3.24
CA VAL A 640 -19.86 5.63 -2.22
C VAL A 640 -18.88 4.56 -2.72
N HIS A 641 -17.61 4.92 -2.89
CA HIS A 641 -16.51 4.01 -3.24
C HIS A 641 -15.16 4.52 -2.74
N SER A 642 -14.22 3.62 -2.42
CA SER A 642 -12.88 3.96 -1.89
C SER A 642 -12.06 4.83 -2.86
N ASP A 643 -12.05 4.49 -4.16
CA ASP A 643 -11.30 5.21 -5.19
C ASP A 643 -11.74 6.69 -5.33
N MET A 644 -13.00 7.01 -5.04
CA MET A 644 -13.50 8.39 -5.10
C MET A 644 -12.84 9.29 -4.06
N ALA A 645 -12.46 8.76 -2.90
CA ALA A 645 -11.77 9.53 -1.87
C ALA A 645 -10.42 10.06 -2.40
N GLN A 646 -9.72 9.27 -3.22
CA GLN A 646 -8.46 9.67 -3.86
C GLN A 646 -8.67 10.80 -4.87
N CYS A 647 -9.73 10.72 -5.69
CA CYS A 647 -10.12 11.78 -6.63
C CYS A 647 -10.47 13.08 -5.88
N MET A 648 -11.34 13.00 -4.86
CA MET A 648 -11.77 14.15 -4.05
C MET A 648 -10.60 14.81 -3.32
N ARG A 649 -9.67 14.04 -2.77
CA ARG A 649 -8.43 14.55 -2.14
C ARG A 649 -7.53 15.29 -3.12
N LEU A 650 -7.37 14.75 -4.34
CA LEU A 650 -6.59 15.42 -5.39
C LEU A 650 -7.27 16.71 -5.85
N LEU A 651 -8.59 16.72 -6.02
CA LEU A 651 -9.36 17.93 -6.32
C LEU A 651 -9.23 18.98 -5.20
N ALA A 652 -9.30 18.57 -3.93
CA ALA A 652 -9.11 19.49 -2.80
C ALA A 652 -7.72 20.16 -2.82
N ARG A 653 -6.66 19.39 -3.05
CA ARG A 653 -5.29 19.91 -3.20
C ARG A 653 -5.17 20.85 -4.39
N LEU A 654 -5.80 20.54 -5.53
CA LEU A 654 -5.78 21.39 -6.72
C LEU A 654 -6.56 22.68 -6.53
N SER A 655 -7.78 22.65 -5.97
CA SER A 655 -8.55 23.86 -5.61
C SER A 655 -7.75 24.80 -4.72
N TYR A 656 -7.07 24.25 -3.71
CA TYR A 656 -6.23 25.04 -2.80
C TYR A 656 -5.04 25.70 -3.50
N ILE A 657 -4.32 24.98 -4.36
CA ILE A 657 -3.21 25.54 -5.15
C ILE A 657 -3.70 26.59 -6.16
N LEU A 658 -4.93 26.44 -6.67
CA LEU A 658 -5.61 27.42 -7.54
C LEU A 658 -6.19 28.62 -6.77
N GLY A 659 -6.07 28.67 -5.44
CA GLY A 659 -6.48 29.80 -4.60
C GLY A 659 -7.86 29.68 -3.95
N ASP A 660 -8.61 28.60 -4.20
CA ASP A 660 -9.92 28.36 -3.57
C ASP A 660 -9.79 27.42 -2.36
N ALA A 661 -9.52 28.02 -1.21
CA ALA A 661 -9.45 27.30 0.06
C ALA A 661 -10.82 26.79 0.55
N ALA A 662 -11.92 27.45 0.17
CA ALA A 662 -13.27 27.09 0.62
C ALA A 662 -13.75 25.80 -0.08
N GLU A 663 -13.56 25.71 -1.40
CA GLU A 663 -13.87 24.49 -2.14
C GLU A 663 -12.89 23.36 -1.82
N ALA A 664 -11.62 23.67 -1.51
CA ALA A 664 -10.68 22.67 -0.99
C ALA A 664 -11.18 22.01 0.30
N LEU A 665 -11.68 22.80 1.26
CA LEU A 665 -12.28 22.29 2.49
C LEU A 665 -13.54 21.45 2.22
N SER A 666 -14.41 21.91 1.31
CA SER A 666 -15.62 21.20 0.84
C SER A 666 -15.28 19.82 0.25
N GLN A 667 -14.32 19.75 -0.67
CA GLN A 667 -13.91 18.49 -1.31
C GLN A 667 -13.19 17.55 -0.34
N GLN A 668 -12.29 18.08 0.51
CA GLN A 668 -11.61 17.25 1.51
C GLN A 668 -12.60 16.68 2.54
N HIS A 669 -13.62 17.43 2.95
CA HIS A 669 -14.64 16.92 3.87
C HIS A 669 -15.43 15.75 3.24
N LYS A 670 -15.70 15.80 1.93
CA LYS A 670 -16.29 14.66 1.18
C LYS A 670 -15.34 13.46 1.16
N ALA A 671 -14.03 13.68 0.93
CA ALA A 671 -13.02 12.62 0.97
C ALA A 671 -12.91 11.94 2.34
N THR A 672 -12.89 12.71 3.43
CA THR A 672 -12.89 12.19 4.81
C THR A 672 -14.13 11.34 5.08
N LEU A 673 -15.33 11.85 4.75
CA LEU A 673 -16.59 11.10 4.90
C LEU A 673 -16.60 9.81 4.08
N MET A 674 -16.03 9.84 2.87
CA MET A 674 -15.90 8.66 2.00
C MET A 674 -15.00 7.60 2.65
N SER A 675 -13.85 8.00 3.20
CA SER A 675 -12.93 7.09 3.89
C SER A 675 -13.52 6.54 5.20
N GLU A 676 -14.22 7.36 6.00
CA GLU A 676 -14.94 6.90 7.20
C GLU A 676 -15.95 5.77 6.85
N ARG A 677 -16.62 5.87 5.69
CA ARG A 677 -17.65 4.91 5.23
C ARG A 677 -17.09 3.66 4.56
N CYS A 678 -16.04 3.79 3.74
CA CYS A 678 -15.47 2.67 2.99
C CYS A 678 -14.43 1.90 3.80
N ASN A 679 -13.55 2.62 4.50
CA ASN A 679 -12.36 2.06 5.16
C ASN A 679 -12.54 1.91 6.68
N GLY A 680 -13.47 2.67 7.28
CA GLY A 680 -13.68 2.74 8.72
C GLY A 680 -12.99 3.94 9.38
N LEU A 681 -13.46 4.31 10.58
CA LEU A 681 -13.00 5.50 11.33
C LEU A 681 -11.52 5.45 11.72
N ASP A 682 -11.00 4.25 11.95
CA ASP A 682 -9.68 3.93 12.47
C ASP A 682 -8.75 3.34 11.38
N SER A 683 -9.14 3.40 10.11
CA SER A 683 -8.21 3.10 9.00
C SER A 683 -7.12 4.15 8.91
N ALA A 684 -5.89 3.72 8.59
CA ALA A 684 -4.76 4.62 8.39
C ALA A 684 -5.04 5.68 7.30
N ASN A 685 -5.79 5.32 6.25
CA ASN A 685 -6.26 6.26 5.23
C ASN A 685 -7.15 7.36 5.84
N THR A 686 -8.11 6.99 6.69
CA THR A 686 -9.01 7.95 7.35
C THR A 686 -8.25 8.88 8.30
N ILE A 687 -7.16 8.41 8.94
CA ILE A 687 -6.28 9.24 9.76
C ILE A 687 -5.54 10.29 8.90
N ILE A 688 -5.04 9.90 7.73
CA ILE A 688 -4.48 10.84 6.74
C ILE A 688 -5.55 11.87 6.31
N GLU A 689 -6.78 11.43 6.04
CA GLU A 689 -7.84 12.36 5.62
C GLU A 689 -8.26 13.36 6.72
N TYR A 690 -8.08 13.04 8.02
CA TYR A 690 -8.23 14.03 9.09
C TYR A 690 -7.08 15.05 9.14
N LEU A 691 -5.83 14.62 8.85
CA LEU A 691 -4.67 15.52 8.76
C LEU A 691 -4.87 16.55 7.63
N ASN A 692 -5.23 16.07 6.45
CA ASN A 692 -5.55 16.92 5.29
C ASN A 692 -6.75 17.85 5.57
N LEU A 693 -7.80 17.35 6.23
CA LEU A 693 -8.96 18.15 6.60
C LEU A 693 -8.61 19.23 7.64
N ALA A 694 -7.70 18.93 8.57
CA ALA A 694 -7.21 19.92 9.54
C ALA A 694 -6.42 21.04 8.86
N HIS A 695 -5.57 20.69 7.88
CA HIS A 695 -4.83 21.66 7.08
C HIS A 695 -5.75 22.66 6.38
N PHE A 696 -6.72 22.19 5.58
CA PHE A 696 -7.66 23.11 4.90
C PHE A 696 -8.62 23.81 5.87
N SER A 697 -8.93 23.20 7.03
CA SER A 697 -9.69 23.88 8.10
C SER A 697 -8.91 25.08 8.65
N PHE A 698 -7.59 24.94 8.86
CA PHE A 698 -6.73 26.03 9.31
C PHE A 698 -6.60 27.13 8.25
N ALA A 699 -6.47 26.76 6.96
CA ALA A 699 -6.46 27.72 5.84
C ALA A 699 -7.75 28.57 5.78
N ASN A 700 -8.90 28.01 6.17
CA ASN A 700 -10.18 28.72 6.30
C ASN A 700 -10.39 29.37 7.69
N LEU A 701 -9.31 29.61 8.45
CA LEU A 701 -9.33 30.24 9.78
C LEU A 701 -10.07 29.43 10.88
N HIS A 702 -10.49 28.19 10.62
CA HIS A 702 -11.19 27.32 11.57
C HIS A 702 -10.23 26.60 12.52
N ILE A 703 -9.37 27.36 13.22
CA ILE A 703 -8.25 26.87 14.06
C ILE A 703 -8.71 25.82 15.10
N SER A 704 -9.84 26.06 15.79
CA SER A 704 -10.37 25.11 16.79
C SER A 704 -10.83 23.79 16.17
N ALA A 705 -11.33 23.80 14.93
CA ALA A 705 -11.69 22.58 14.22
C ALA A 705 -10.44 21.80 13.78
N ALA A 706 -9.43 22.50 13.26
CA ALA A 706 -8.14 21.92 12.88
C ALA A 706 -7.48 21.18 14.06
N LEU A 707 -7.36 21.82 15.24
CA LEU A 707 -6.80 21.17 16.43
C LEU A 707 -7.60 19.92 16.86
N LYS A 708 -8.94 19.97 16.85
CA LYS A 708 -9.79 18.81 17.20
C LYS A 708 -9.58 17.64 16.23
N LEU A 709 -9.43 17.92 14.94
CA LEU A 709 -9.16 16.91 13.91
C LEU A 709 -7.77 16.28 14.11
N LEU A 710 -6.73 17.09 14.38
CA LEU A 710 -5.38 16.59 14.66
C LEU A 710 -5.33 15.76 15.94
N TYR A 711 -5.96 16.20 17.04
CA TYR A 711 -6.02 15.40 18.27
C TYR A 711 -6.78 14.08 18.06
N ARG A 712 -7.84 14.06 17.24
CA ARG A 712 -8.54 12.82 16.85
C ARG A 712 -7.64 11.89 16.03
N ALA A 713 -6.94 12.43 15.03
CA ALA A 713 -5.98 11.68 14.21
C ALA A 713 -4.87 11.07 15.08
N ARG A 714 -4.28 11.88 15.98
CA ARG A 714 -3.25 11.46 16.94
C ARG A 714 -3.72 10.35 17.86
N TYR A 715 -4.92 10.49 18.43
CA TYR A 715 -5.52 9.50 19.35
C TYR A 715 -5.77 8.16 18.64
N LEU A 716 -6.28 8.19 17.41
CA LEU A 716 -6.48 6.98 16.61
C LEU A 716 -5.14 6.33 16.27
N LEU A 717 -4.13 7.09 15.82
CA LEU A 717 -2.81 6.55 15.50
C LEU A 717 -2.14 5.93 16.74
N LEU A 718 -2.28 6.56 17.91
CA LEU A 718 -1.78 6.08 19.19
C LEU A 718 -2.41 4.73 19.59
N LEU A 719 -3.71 4.55 19.37
CA LEU A 719 -4.42 3.29 19.65
C LEU A 719 -3.96 2.13 18.74
N ILE A 720 -3.56 2.44 17.50
CA ILE A 720 -3.26 1.43 16.49
C ILE A 720 -1.78 1.03 16.49
N HIS A 721 -0.86 2.00 16.66
CA HIS A 721 0.59 1.79 16.51
C HIS A 721 1.43 2.21 17.72
N GLY A 722 0.85 2.86 18.72
CA GLY A 722 1.59 3.47 19.82
C GLY A 722 2.32 4.76 19.43
N GLU A 723 3.17 5.25 20.35
CA GLU A 723 3.84 6.55 20.20
C GLU A 723 4.97 6.56 19.17
N ASN A 724 5.56 5.40 18.86
CA ASN A 724 6.77 5.29 18.04
C ASN A 724 6.51 5.19 16.53
N HIS A 725 5.31 5.53 16.04
CA HIS A 725 5.02 5.46 14.60
C HIS A 725 5.54 6.71 13.86
N PRO A 726 6.21 6.62 12.70
CA PRO A 726 6.78 7.78 12.01
C PRO A 726 5.72 8.85 11.66
N PHE A 727 4.52 8.44 11.24
CA PHE A 727 3.40 9.35 10.95
C PHE A 727 2.88 10.12 12.19
N MET A 728 3.28 9.73 13.42
CA MET A 728 2.99 10.52 14.62
C MET A 728 3.76 11.85 14.60
N ALA A 729 4.94 11.88 13.97
CA ALA A 729 5.77 13.07 13.88
C ALA A 729 5.16 14.13 12.94
N GLU A 730 4.55 13.70 11.83
CA GLU A 730 3.78 14.55 10.91
C GLU A 730 2.60 15.23 11.63
N ILE A 731 1.84 14.46 12.43
CA ILE A 731 0.70 14.98 13.22
C ILE A 731 1.19 15.91 14.34
N ASP A 732 2.23 15.51 15.09
CA ASP A 732 2.79 16.32 16.19
C ASP A 732 3.44 17.62 15.68
N GLY A 733 4.08 17.60 14.51
CA GLY A 733 4.58 18.81 13.83
C GLY A 733 3.45 19.78 13.49
N ASN A 734 2.37 19.28 12.87
CA ASN A 734 1.19 20.09 12.57
C ASN A 734 0.52 20.66 13.84
N ILE A 735 0.37 19.87 14.91
CA ILE A 735 -0.15 20.35 16.20
C ILE A 735 0.77 21.44 16.78
N GLY A 736 2.08 21.22 16.79
CA GLY A 736 3.08 22.16 17.31
C GLY A 736 3.03 23.52 16.61
N VAL A 737 2.91 23.53 15.28
CA VAL A 737 2.83 24.76 14.48
C VAL A 737 1.52 25.51 14.71
N ILE A 738 0.39 24.83 14.83
CA ILE A 738 -0.89 25.48 15.13
C ILE A 738 -0.91 26.02 16.57
N LEU A 739 -0.36 25.30 17.55
CA LEU A 739 -0.25 25.80 18.93
C LEU A 739 0.70 27.00 19.04
N TYR A 740 1.79 27.04 18.27
CA TYR A 740 2.66 28.21 18.13
C TYR A 740 1.90 29.43 17.63
N ALA A 741 0.99 29.26 16.65
CA ALA A 741 0.13 30.34 16.15
C ALA A 741 -0.89 30.85 17.19
N VAL A 742 -1.40 29.95 18.05
CA VAL A 742 -2.30 30.29 19.16
C VAL A 742 -1.55 30.91 20.36
N GLN A 743 -0.21 30.91 20.33
CA GLN A 743 0.72 31.35 21.40
C GLN A 743 0.81 30.40 22.62
N GLU A 744 0.38 29.14 22.48
CA GLU A 744 0.53 28.09 23.50
C GLU A 744 1.92 27.43 23.40
N PHE A 745 2.98 28.24 23.60
CA PHE A 745 4.37 27.87 23.34
C PHE A 745 4.84 26.65 24.15
N ASP A 746 4.36 26.50 25.39
CA ASP A 746 4.74 25.41 26.29
C ASP A 746 4.24 24.04 25.82
N ASP A 747 3.06 23.98 25.21
CA ASP A 747 2.52 22.76 24.62
C ASP A 747 3.06 22.55 23.19
N ALA A 748 3.20 23.62 22.40
CA ALA A 748 3.83 23.57 21.08
C ALA A 748 5.23 22.92 21.14
N LEU A 749 6.06 23.30 22.13
CA LEU A 749 7.38 22.71 22.34
C LEU A 749 7.33 21.21 22.65
N LYS A 750 6.33 20.71 23.39
CA LYS A 750 6.21 19.26 23.68
C LYS A 750 5.95 18.46 22.41
N PHE A 751 5.05 18.94 21.56
CA PHE A 751 4.74 18.28 20.29
C PHE A 751 5.92 18.37 19.31
N LEU A 752 6.57 19.54 19.18
CA LEU A 752 7.77 19.68 18.34
C LEU A 752 8.95 18.81 18.82
N GLN A 753 9.15 18.67 20.14
CA GLN A 753 10.18 17.77 20.69
C GLN A 753 9.86 16.29 20.41
N ASN A 754 8.60 15.87 20.49
CA ASN A 754 8.18 14.51 20.14
C ASN A 754 8.39 14.23 18.65
N ALA A 755 7.98 15.17 17.78
CA ALA A 755 8.23 15.10 16.34
C ALA A 755 9.74 14.99 16.07
N LEU A 756 10.57 15.86 16.64
CA LEU A 756 12.04 15.83 16.50
C LEU A 756 12.63 14.46 16.92
N LYS A 757 12.22 13.92 18.07
CA LYS A 757 12.68 12.61 18.57
C LYS A 757 12.36 11.48 17.58
N LEU A 758 11.15 11.46 17.03
CA LEU A 758 10.74 10.46 16.04
C LEU A 758 11.47 10.65 14.71
N HIS A 759 11.61 11.90 14.24
CA HIS A 759 12.36 12.20 13.03
C HIS A 759 13.83 11.79 13.16
N GLN A 760 14.50 12.07 14.29
CA GLN A 760 15.87 11.60 14.58
C GLN A 760 16.00 10.07 14.68
N THR A 761 14.90 9.34 14.90
CA THR A 761 14.90 7.87 14.98
C THR A 761 14.74 7.23 13.59
N TYR A 762 14.08 7.92 12.65
CA TYR A 762 13.61 7.35 11.37
C TYR A 762 14.11 8.06 10.11
N LEU A 763 14.67 9.27 10.21
CA LEU A 763 15.31 10.00 9.11
C LEU A 763 16.82 10.02 9.36
N GLU A 764 17.56 10.22 8.27
CA GLU A 764 18.97 10.54 8.39
C GLU A 764 19.18 11.88 9.13
N PRO A 765 20.24 12.04 9.95
CA PRO A 765 20.44 13.22 10.79
C PRO A 765 20.54 14.58 10.06
N GLN A 766 20.60 14.57 8.73
CA GLN A 766 20.73 15.75 7.86
C GLN A 766 19.47 16.05 7.05
N ALA A 767 18.36 15.33 7.27
CA ALA A 767 17.14 15.51 6.51
C ALA A 767 16.49 16.88 6.74
N LEU A 768 15.87 17.44 5.69
CA LEU A 768 15.42 18.83 5.68
C LEU A 768 14.27 19.10 6.68
N LYS A 769 13.41 18.10 6.91
CA LYS A 769 12.36 18.14 7.93
C LYS A 769 12.90 18.32 9.36
N ILE A 770 14.09 17.79 9.67
CA ILE A 770 14.73 17.98 10.99
C ILE A 770 15.16 19.44 11.17
N ALA A 771 15.76 20.05 10.14
CA ALA A 771 16.14 21.47 10.17
C ALA A 771 14.92 22.39 10.32
N LEU A 772 13.82 22.10 9.62
CA LEU A 772 12.56 22.84 9.78
C LEU A 772 12.03 22.79 11.22
N ILE A 773 12.05 21.62 11.88
CA ILE A 773 11.61 21.49 13.27
C ILE A 773 12.54 22.22 14.24
N TYR A 774 13.86 22.17 14.03
CA TYR A 774 14.81 22.97 14.82
C TYR A 774 14.55 24.48 14.70
N HIS A 775 14.29 24.98 13.49
CA HIS A 775 13.93 26.38 13.24
C HIS A 775 12.63 26.78 13.97
N LEU A 776 11.60 25.92 13.90
CA LEU A 776 10.32 26.14 14.59
C LEU A 776 10.50 26.13 16.11
N MET A 777 11.30 25.22 16.65
CA MET A 777 11.66 25.22 18.07
C MET A 777 12.44 26.47 18.45
N ALA A 778 13.40 26.94 17.63
CA ALA A 778 14.14 28.17 17.88
C ALA A 778 13.23 29.40 17.96
N ARG A 779 12.32 29.56 16.99
CA ARG A 779 11.30 30.62 17.01
C ARG A 779 10.39 30.52 18.24
N THR A 780 9.96 29.31 18.60
CA THR A 780 9.10 29.09 19.78
C THR A 780 9.82 29.40 21.10
N TYR A 781 11.08 29.00 21.26
CA TYR A 781 11.91 29.34 22.42
C TYR A 781 12.19 30.85 22.51
N SER A 782 12.40 31.53 21.38
CA SER A 782 12.53 32.98 21.31
C SER A 782 11.26 33.69 21.78
N CYS A 783 10.08 33.24 21.34
CA CYS A 783 8.79 33.76 21.81
C CYS A 783 8.55 33.49 23.31
N ARG A 784 9.08 32.38 23.84
CA ARG A 784 9.10 32.07 25.28
C ARG A 784 10.11 32.92 26.08
N GLY A 785 11.09 33.53 25.41
CA GLY A 785 12.18 34.32 26.02
C GLY A 785 13.43 33.51 26.41
N ASP A 786 13.52 32.22 26.06
CA ASP A 786 14.75 31.43 26.23
C ASP A 786 15.64 31.53 24.99
N PHE A 787 16.29 32.68 24.86
CA PHE A 787 17.20 32.94 23.75
C PHE A 787 18.42 32.01 23.72
N ARG A 788 18.78 31.37 24.84
CA ARG A 788 19.97 30.50 24.91
C ARG A 788 19.72 29.18 24.19
N THR A 789 18.56 28.55 24.44
CA THR A 789 18.18 27.34 23.69
C THR A 789 17.77 27.68 22.26
N ALA A 790 17.10 28.81 22.02
CA ALA A 790 16.77 29.26 20.67
C ALA A 790 18.01 29.37 19.76
N LEU A 791 19.08 30.04 20.24
CA LEU A 791 20.34 30.15 19.51
C LEU A 791 21.03 28.80 19.27
N GLN A 792 20.85 27.82 20.15
CA GLN A 792 21.39 26.48 19.95
C GLN A 792 20.61 25.74 18.85
N MET A 793 19.28 25.76 18.88
CA MET A 793 18.44 25.07 17.87
C MET A 793 18.62 25.68 16.46
N GLU A 794 18.65 27.01 16.35
CA GLU A 794 18.88 27.68 15.06
C GLU A 794 20.29 27.41 14.52
N LYS A 795 21.29 27.20 15.39
CA LYS A 795 22.64 26.83 14.95
C LYS A 795 22.69 25.42 14.34
N GLU A 796 21.92 24.46 14.87
CA GLU A 796 21.77 23.15 14.23
C GLU A 796 21.07 23.27 12.87
N THR A 797 20.00 24.09 12.79
CA THR A 797 19.31 24.43 11.51
C THR A 797 20.29 24.94 10.45
N PHE A 798 21.07 25.98 10.79
CA PHE A 798 22.08 26.54 9.89
C PHE A 798 23.14 25.51 9.49
N THR A 799 23.55 24.64 10.42
CA THR A 799 24.54 23.59 10.17
C THR A 799 24.03 22.53 9.18
N ILE A 800 22.73 22.21 9.20
CA ILE A 800 22.11 21.32 8.22
C ILE A 800 22.02 22.04 6.87
N TYR A 801 21.37 23.21 6.78
CA TYR A 801 21.20 23.92 5.50
C TYR A 801 22.53 24.30 4.82
N SER A 802 23.55 24.73 5.58
CA SER A 802 24.90 25.02 5.07
C SER A 802 25.59 23.79 4.47
N LYS A 803 25.30 22.58 4.96
CA LYS A 803 25.81 21.33 4.39
C LYS A 803 25.01 20.86 3.17
N THR A 804 23.68 20.88 3.25
CA THR A 804 22.81 20.35 2.19
C THR A 804 22.78 21.27 0.97
N PHE A 805 22.67 22.59 1.17
CA PHE A 805 22.51 23.55 0.08
C PHE A 805 23.73 24.48 -0.14
N GLY A 806 24.72 24.46 0.75
CA GLY A 806 25.81 25.44 0.76
C GLY A 806 25.44 26.80 1.35
N ASN A 807 26.43 27.70 1.39
CA ASN A 807 26.30 29.00 2.07
C ASN A 807 25.54 30.06 1.26
N ASP A 808 25.50 29.94 -0.06
CA ASP A 808 24.86 30.92 -0.95
C ASP A 808 23.35 30.71 -1.12
N HIS A 809 22.82 29.58 -0.65
CA HIS A 809 21.42 29.25 -0.77
C HIS A 809 20.51 30.11 0.13
N GLU A 810 19.29 30.39 -0.33
CA GLU A 810 18.33 31.28 0.33
C GLU A 810 17.99 30.82 1.76
N LYS A 811 17.71 29.52 1.96
CA LYS A 811 17.39 28.98 3.30
C LYS A 811 18.57 29.06 4.28
N THR A 812 19.80 28.96 3.79
CA THR A 812 21.01 29.13 4.60
C THR A 812 21.20 30.59 5.01
N LYS A 813 20.90 31.53 4.11
CA LYS A 813 20.89 32.98 4.38
C LYS A 813 19.78 33.36 5.38
N GLU A 814 18.56 32.84 5.19
CA GLU A 814 17.43 33.04 6.11
C GLU A 814 17.76 32.58 7.55
N SER A 815 18.34 31.39 7.70
CA SER A 815 18.77 30.89 9.02
C SER A 815 19.94 31.69 9.61
N SER A 816 20.88 32.17 8.77
CA SER A 816 21.95 33.08 9.21
C SER A 816 21.41 34.42 9.72
N ASP A 817 20.37 34.96 9.08
CA ASP A 817 19.70 36.18 9.53
C ASP A 817 18.85 35.95 10.78
N CYS A 818 18.21 34.80 10.90
CA CYS A 818 17.55 34.36 12.14
C CYS A 818 18.56 34.32 13.31
N LEU A 819 19.73 33.69 13.13
CA LEU A 819 20.81 33.68 14.13
C LEU A 819 21.27 35.10 14.53
N ARG A 820 21.45 35.98 13.54
CA ARG A 820 21.84 37.38 13.76
C ARG A 820 20.78 38.12 14.59
N HIS A 821 19.52 37.96 14.25
CA HIS A 821 18.38 38.57 14.95
C HIS A 821 18.22 38.03 16.38
N LEU A 822 18.21 36.70 16.57
CA LEU A 822 18.17 36.05 17.89
C LEU A 822 19.33 36.50 18.79
N THR A 823 20.53 36.68 18.23
CA THR A 823 21.70 37.17 18.98
C THR A 823 21.49 38.62 19.45
N GLN A 824 20.97 39.49 18.58
CA GLN A 824 20.66 40.88 18.94
C GLN A 824 19.56 40.97 20.00
N GLN A 825 18.51 40.14 19.90
CA GLN A 825 17.45 40.04 20.91
C GLN A 825 18.00 39.54 22.25
N ALA A 826 18.81 38.47 22.26
CA ALA A 826 19.46 37.93 23.46
C ALA A 826 20.32 38.97 24.19
N VAL A 827 21.15 39.72 23.46
CA VAL A 827 22.00 40.79 24.01
C VAL A 827 21.15 41.93 24.57
N THR A 828 20.08 42.31 23.88
CA THR A 828 19.17 43.38 24.32
C THR A 828 18.41 42.98 25.59
N PHE A 829 17.93 41.74 25.64
CA PHE A 829 17.27 41.13 26.80
C PHE A 829 18.21 41.08 28.02
N GLN A 830 19.44 40.60 27.84
CA GLN A 830 20.43 40.53 28.92
C GLN A 830 20.85 41.93 29.42
N LYS A 831 20.94 42.93 28.54
CA LYS A 831 21.18 44.34 28.94
C LYS A 831 20.04 44.85 29.84
N ARG A 832 18.78 44.66 29.43
CA ARG A 832 17.59 45.05 30.23
C ARG A 832 17.56 44.36 31.60
N ILE A 833 17.89 43.07 31.69
CA ILE A 833 18.00 42.34 32.97
C ILE A 833 19.11 42.95 33.85
N ASN A 834 20.28 43.24 33.27
CA ASN A 834 21.39 43.83 34.01
C ASN A 834 21.09 45.27 34.51
N GLU A 835 20.30 46.03 33.75
CA GLU A 835 19.80 47.36 34.15
C GLU A 835 18.75 47.27 35.26
N ALA A 836 17.80 46.34 35.16
CA ALA A 836 16.81 46.05 36.20
C ALA A 836 17.48 45.71 37.55
N ASN A 837 18.48 44.83 37.50
CA ASN A 837 19.28 44.43 38.68
C ASN A 837 20.10 45.58 39.27
N ARG A 838 20.51 46.58 38.45
CA ARG A 838 21.23 47.78 38.93
C ARG A 838 20.31 48.83 39.57
N GLN A 839 19.04 48.88 39.16
CA GLN A 839 18.08 49.88 39.65
C GLN A 839 17.36 49.48 40.95
N GLY A 840 17.62 48.27 41.48
CA GLY A 840 17.08 47.83 42.78
C GLY A 840 15.55 47.67 42.81
N SER A 841 14.91 47.53 41.65
CA SER A 841 13.45 47.45 41.55
C SER A 841 12.96 46.04 41.89
N ASN A 842 12.17 45.93 42.95
CA ASN A 842 11.50 44.67 43.34
C ASN A 842 10.42 44.21 42.32
N ASN A 843 10.17 44.97 41.25
CA ASN A 843 9.15 44.68 40.23
C ASN A 843 9.77 44.25 38.89
N ILE A 844 10.57 43.18 38.90
CA ILE A 844 11.14 42.55 37.68
C ILE A 844 10.04 42.17 36.67
N GLY A 845 8.84 41.82 37.13
CA GLY A 845 7.70 41.47 36.27
C GLY A 845 7.14 42.60 35.39
N HIS A 846 7.47 43.88 35.66
CA HIS A 846 6.93 45.02 34.90
C HIS A 846 7.87 45.54 33.79
N LEU A 847 9.05 44.91 33.62
CA LEU A 847 10.07 45.23 32.60
C LEU A 847 10.03 44.33 31.35
N LEU A 848 9.08 43.39 31.32
CA LEU A 848 8.69 42.63 30.13
C LEU A 848 7.46 43.35 29.55
N PRO A 849 7.56 43.87 28.32
CA PRO A 849 7.69 42.98 27.18
C PRO A 849 8.97 43.19 26.35
N VAL A 850 9.59 42.08 25.97
CA VAL A 850 10.12 41.98 24.60
C VAL A 850 8.88 41.97 23.70
N GLU A 851 8.87 42.76 22.63
CA GLU A 851 7.81 42.66 21.62
C GLU A 851 7.95 41.31 20.92
N VAL A 852 7.32 40.28 21.49
CA VAL A 852 7.16 38.97 20.88
C VAL A 852 6.23 39.18 19.70
N HIS A 853 6.82 39.46 18.53
CA HIS A 853 6.08 39.64 17.29
C HIS A 853 5.24 38.38 17.05
N ARG A 854 3.92 38.54 17.03
CA ARG A 854 3.01 37.42 16.80
C ARG A 854 3.32 36.84 15.42
N PRO A 855 3.47 35.51 15.27
CA PRO A 855 3.67 34.93 13.97
C PRO A 855 2.47 35.29 13.08
N SER A 856 2.74 35.83 11.89
CA SER A 856 1.66 36.10 10.93
C SER A 856 1.00 34.79 10.55
N LEU A 857 -0.33 34.77 10.45
CA LEU A 857 -1.05 33.55 10.11
C LEU A 857 -0.66 33.02 8.73
N HIS A 858 -0.24 33.92 7.83
CA HIS A 858 0.36 33.59 6.54
C HIS A 858 1.66 32.79 6.70
N SER A 859 2.61 33.25 7.53
CA SER A 859 3.86 32.52 7.80
C SER A 859 3.61 31.14 8.43
N VAL A 860 2.60 31.03 9.31
CA VAL A 860 2.18 29.74 9.87
C VAL A 860 1.61 28.83 8.77
N LEU A 861 0.78 29.36 7.88
CA LEU A 861 0.21 28.61 6.77
C LEU A 861 1.29 28.14 5.78
N GLU A 862 2.29 28.97 5.48
CA GLU A 862 3.47 28.57 4.69
C GLU A 862 4.23 27.40 5.33
N ILE A 863 4.47 27.44 6.64
CA ILE A 863 5.09 26.34 7.38
C ILE A 863 4.23 25.07 7.30
N LEU A 864 2.91 25.18 7.46
CA LEU A 864 1.99 24.05 7.32
C LEU A 864 1.94 23.52 5.88
N ASN A 865 2.05 24.39 4.87
CA ASN A 865 2.13 23.98 3.46
C ASN A 865 3.39 23.14 3.24
N ILE A 866 4.55 23.59 3.72
CA ILE A 866 5.83 22.86 3.63
C ILE A 866 5.74 21.52 4.37
N LEU A 867 5.26 21.49 5.61
CA LEU A 867 5.13 20.25 6.40
C LEU A 867 4.24 19.21 5.71
N ASN A 868 3.13 19.63 5.08
CA ASN A 868 2.22 18.72 4.38
C ASN A 868 2.57 18.54 2.87
N GLY A 869 3.76 18.97 2.43
CA GLY A 869 4.24 18.78 1.06
C GLY A 869 3.46 19.53 -0.03
N ILE A 870 2.82 20.65 0.30
CA ILE A 870 2.09 21.52 -0.64
C ILE A 870 2.98 22.67 -1.09
N ILE A 871 3.40 22.66 -2.35
CA ILE A 871 4.23 23.70 -2.96
C ILE A 871 3.35 24.60 -3.83
N PHE A 872 3.44 25.91 -3.64
CA PHE A 872 2.88 26.90 -4.57
C PHE A 872 3.93 27.28 -5.62
N ILE A 873 3.74 26.83 -6.86
CA ILE A 873 4.53 27.32 -8.00
C ILE A 873 3.91 28.64 -8.44
N GLN A 874 4.60 29.77 -8.21
CA GLN A 874 4.17 31.06 -8.75
C GLN A 874 4.31 31.08 -10.28
N LEU A 875 3.22 30.76 -10.96
CA LEU A 875 3.09 30.88 -12.41
C LEU A 875 3.11 32.37 -12.81
N LYS A 876 4.29 32.92 -13.10
CA LYS A 876 4.44 34.20 -13.79
C LYS A 876 3.71 34.12 -15.14
N GLY A 877 2.53 34.73 -15.24
CA GLY A 877 1.76 34.80 -16.49
C GLY A 877 0.24 34.74 -16.35
N VAL A 878 -0.32 34.43 -15.18
CA VAL A 878 -1.76 34.57 -14.93
C VAL A 878 -2.00 35.76 -14.02
N SER A 879 -2.12 36.95 -14.61
CA SER A 879 -2.79 38.06 -13.96
C SER A 879 -4.27 37.69 -13.79
N THR A 880 -4.65 37.26 -12.58
CA THR A 880 -6.05 37.26 -12.18
C THR A 880 -6.56 38.69 -12.25
N SER A 881 -7.36 38.98 -13.28
CA SER A 881 -7.96 40.29 -13.53
C SER A 881 -9.07 40.57 -12.49
N LEU A 882 -8.64 40.91 -11.28
CA LEU A 882 -9.45 41.32 -10.13
C LEU A 882 -8.79 42.51 -9.41
N GLU A 883 -8.28 43.46 -10.18
CA GLU A 883 -8.05 44.83 -9.69
C GLU A 883 -9.00 45.74 -10.47
N GLY A 884 -9.83 46.48 -9.74
CA GLY A 884 -10.80 47.41 -10.35
C GLY A 884 -10.09 48.64 -10.88
N ASP A 885 -10.34 48.98 -12.15
CA ASP A 885 -9.86 50.20 -12.78
C ASP A 885 -10.53 51.45 -12.16
N GLU A 886 -9.99 51.95 -11.04
CA GLU A 886 -10.16 53.36 -10.68
C GLU A 886 -9.20 54.20 -11.52
N ARG A 887 -9.61 54.49 -12.77
CA ARG A 887 -9.00 55.57 -13.56
C ARG A 887 -9.95 56.74 -13.71
N SER A 888 -9.53 57.85 -13.11
CA SER A 888 -10.20 59.14 -13.16
C SER A 888 -9.98 59.83 -14.50
N ASP A 889 -11.01 59.88 -15.33
CA ASP A 889 -11.00 60.71 -16.53
C ASP A 889 -11.21 62.18 -16.19
N LYS A 890 -10.28 63.04 -16.63
CA LYS A 890 -10.50 64.47 -16.73
C LYS A 890 -11.17 64.78 -18.07
N LEU A 891 -12.26 65.53 -17.98
CA LEU A 891 -13.08 66.05 -19.08
C LEU A 891 -12.23 66.70 -20.19
N ASP A 892 -12.60 66.44 -21.46
CA ASP A 892 -12.88 67.55 -22.38
C ASP A 892 -13.78 67.16 -23.58
N ASN A 893 -14.89 67.90 -23.70
CA ASN A 893 -15.71 68.24 -24.88
C ASN A 893 -15.57 67.46 -26.23
N ASN A 894 -16.65 66.81 -26.71
CA ASN A 894 -17.53 67.44 -27.73
C ASN A 894 -18.74 66.60 -28.24
N SER A 895 -19.91 67.25 -28.23
CA SER A 895 -20.99 67.26 -29.24
C SER A 895 -21.59 65.96 -29.86
N ASN A 896 -22.91 65.86 -29.66
CA ASN A 896 -23.96 65.64 -30.67
C ASN A 896 -24.39 64.23 -31.13
N ASN A 897 -25.67 63.99 -30.86
CA ASN A 897 -26.71 63.49 -31.76
C ASN A 897 -26.92 61.97 -31.96
N ASN A 898 -28.11 61.59 -31.46
CA ASN A 898 -29.18 60.93 -32.21
C ASN A 898 -29.31 59.40 -32.21
N ASP A 899 -30.53 59.00 -31.87
CA ASP A 899 -31.36 57.95 -32.47
C ASP A 899 -30.94 56.48 -32.28
N ASP A 900 -31.84 55.51 -32.03
CA ASP A 900 -33.25 55.49 -31.63
C ASP A 900 -33.65 54.01 -31.37
N LYS A 901 -34.71 53.72 -30.59
CA LYS A 901 -35.37 52.38 -30.45
C LYS A 901 -34.49 51.23 -29.87
N SER A 902 -34.98 50.09 -29.35
CA SER A 902 -36.28 49.54 -28.90
C SER A 902 -36.03 48.15 -28.28
N LEU A 903 -36.79 47.54 -27.36
CA LEU A 903 -37.93 47.89 -26.49
C LEU A 903 -38.10 46.69 -25.51
N GLU A 904 -38.53 46.92 -24.26
CA GLU A 904 -39.40 46.01 -23.45
C GLU A 904 -38.88 44.57 -23.07
N ASP A 905 -39.22 43.94 -21.93
CA ASP A 905 -40.12 44.29 -20.82
C ASP A 905 -39.89 43.43 -19.53
N VAL A 906 -40.69 43.71 -18.48
CA VAL A 906 -40.93 42.92 -17.23
C VAL A 906 -39.80 42.95 -16.17
N ALA A 907 -39.79 43.88 -15.18
CA ALA A 907 -40.62 43.97 -13.96
C ALA A 907 -40.25 42.95 -12.83
N SER A 908 -40.27 43.27 -11.51
CA SER A 908 -40.42 44.56 -10.79
C SER A 908 -40.22 44.40 -9.26
N ASN A 909 -39.74 45.47 -8.61
CA ASN A 909 -40.05 45.93 -7.22
C ASN A 909 -39.72 45.09 -5.97
N LEU A 910 -38.92 45.68 -5.07
CA LEU A 910 -39.28 46.20 -3.72
C LEU A 910 -38.00 46.82 -3.10
N GLU A 911 -37.88 48.16 -2.95
CA GLU A 911 -38.18 48.95 -1.74
C GLU A 911 -37.51 48.46 -0.43
N LYS A 912 -36.88 49.27 0.45
CA LYS A 912 -36.64 50.74 0.50
C LYS A 912 -35.55 51.08 1.55
N ASN A 913 -34.84 52.19 1.33
CA ASN A 913 -34.10 53.11 2.21
C ASN A 913 -34.04 52.87 3.74
N VAL A 914 -32.85 53.12 4.32
CA VAL A 914 -32.63 54.13 5.39
C VAL A 914 -31.23 54.76 5.18
N ASN A 915 -31.13 56.09 5.31
CA ASN A 915 -29.87 56.87 5.30
C ASN A 915 -29.35 57.07 6.74
N GLU A 916 -28.05 57.39 6.91
CA GLU A 916 -27.60 58.59 7.63
C GLU A 916 -26.09 58.84 7.45
N ASP A 917 -25.69 60.13 7.48
CA ASP A 917 -24.38 60.69 7.09
C ASP A 917 -23.47 61.03 8.31
N GLU A 918 -22.39 61.80 8.05
CA GLU A 918 -21.37 62.42 8.95
C GLU A 918 -20.11 61.56 9.18
N ILE A 919 -19.03 61.61 8.37
CA ILE A 919 -18.13 62.71 7.90
C ILE A 919 -17.17 63.26 9.00
N ILE A 920 -15.88 63.41 8.63
CA ILE A 920 -14.85 64.41 9.07
C ILE A 920 -13.55 63.86 9.75
N THR A 921 -12.44 64.03 9.00
CA THR A 921 -10.99 64.20 9.37
C THR A 921 -10.09 63.03 9.81
N ASP A 922 -9.28 62.58 8.85
CA ASP A 922 -7.80 62.45 8.90
C ASP A 922 -7.13 63.78 9.37
N PRO A 923 -5.86 63.86 9.86
CA PRO A 923 -4.69 63.31 9.15
C PRO A 923 -3.46 62.84 9.99
N LEU A 924 -2.58 62.01 9.41
CA LEU A 924 -1.17 62.36 9.03
C LEU A 924 -0.29 61.16 8.63
N GLN A 925 0.54 61.39 7.60
CA GLN A 925 1.46 60.42 7.00
C GLN A 925 2.79 60.24 7.77
N SER A 926 3.36 59.04 7.72
CA SER A 926 4.80 58.79 7.46
C SER A 926 4.99 57.30 7.10
N GLN A 927 5.30 56.97 5.83
CA GLN A 927 6.66 56.76 5.31
C GLN A 927 7.48 55.66 6.01
N MET A 928 7.49 54.46 5.43
CA MET A 928 8.72 53.67 5.23
C MET A 928 8.69 52.97 3.87
N GLU A 929 9.86 52.83 3.25
CA GLU A 929 10.02 52.51 1.83
C GLU A 929 10.12 51.01 1.57
N ASN A 930 9.32 50.49 0.64
CA ASN A 930 9.49 49.14 0.11
C ASN A 930 10.69 49.12 -0.85
N THR A 931 11.75 48.39 -0.49
CA THR A 931 12.90 48.09 -1.37
C THR A 931 12.84 46.64 -1.85
N SER A 932 12.01 46.40 -2.88
CA SER A 932 11.97 45.11 -3.59
C SER A 932 13.16 44.97 -4.55
N SER A 933 14.23 44.32 -4.08
CA SER A 933 15.37 43.97 -4.94
C SER A 933 15.11 42.67 -5.70
N VAL A 934 15.17 42.74 -7.03
CA VAL A 934 14.97 41.62 -7.96
C VAL A 934 16.20 40.70 -7.95
N ILE A 935 16.01 39.41 -7.68
CA ILE A 935 17.03 38.35 -7.85
C ILE A 935 16.39 37.14 -8.57
N SER A 936 17.21 36.37 -9.31
CA SER A 936 16.83 35.32 -10.27
C SER A 936 16.09 34.12 -9.65
N SER A 937 15.05 33.65 -10.33
CA SER A 937 14.04 32.73 -9.77
C SER A 937 14.11 31.28 -10.25
N ASN A 938 15.28 30.75 -10.64
CA ASN A 938 15.42 29.35 -11.05
C ASN A 938 15.79 28.41 -9.87
N ASP A 939 16.59 28.89 -8.93
CA ASP A 939 17.11 28.06 -7.82
C ASP A 939 16.07 27.91 -6.68
N ILE A 940 15.14 28.87 -6.56
CA ILE A 940 14.11 28.93 -5.51
C ILE A 940 13.13 27.75 -5.60
N THR A 941 12.82 27.29 -6.82
CA THR A 941 11.91 26.17 -7.08
C THR A 941 12.48 24.80 -6.69
N GLN A 942 13.80 24.63 -6.74
CA GLN A 942 14.45 23.33 -6.57
C GLN A 942 14.49 22.92 -5.10
N ALA A 943 14.87 23.82 -4.19
CA ALA A 943 14.89 23.53 -2.76
C ALA A 943 13.49 23.39 -2.13
N MET A 944 12.46 24.07 -2.66
CA MET A 944 11.08 23.83 -2.22
C MET A 944 10.54 22.47 -2.68
N GLN A 945 11.04 21.94 -3.80
CA GLN A 945 10.79 20.55 -4.18
C GLN A 945 11.49 19.59 -3.22
N GLU A 946 12.78 19.78 -2.93
CA GLU A 946 13.56 18.87 -2.08
C GLU A 946 12.98 18.72 -0.65
N VAL A 947 12.59 19.81 0.03
CA VAL A 947 11.99 19.74 1.39
C VAL A 947 10.63 19.01 1.43
N ALA A 948 9.90 19.00 0.30
CA ALA A 948 8.56 18.41 0.17
C ALA A 948 8.56 17.06 -0.58
N LEU A 949 9.71 16.63 -1.09
CA LEU A 949 9.97 15.29 -1.64
C LEU A 949 10.58 14.36 -0.55
N ASP A 950 11.31 14.92 0.43
CA ASP A 950 11.60 14.33 1.75
C ASP A 950 10.33 14.10 2.61
#